data_AF-A0A921FD65-F1
#
_entry.id   AF-A0A921FD65-F1
#
_cell.length_a   1.000
_cell.length_b   1.000
_cell.length_c   1.000
_cell.angle_alpha   90.00
_cell.angle_beta   90.00
_cell.angle_gamma   90.00
#
_symmetry.space_group_name_H-M   'P 1'
#
loop_
_entity.id
_entity.type
_entity.pdbx_description
1 polymer ?
#
loop_
_entity_poly.entity_id
_entity_poly.type
_entity_poly.pdbx_seq_one_letter_code
_entity_poly.pdbx_strand_id
1 'polypeptide(L)'
;MGQLKPSQVLSKAYRQVSIETEDFNHFKDALRTLLLTVSDGQREETQKGHLRNFLSDTFYKPYYMAPEEDIDLAVRLDKTSKSNIGLLIEVKSTTNKNEMISVGNLNRKALQELLLYYLRERISKKNSDIKYLIATNVYEYFIFDAQEFEQKFYQNKKLKKEFQDFEDGRKTSRKTDFFYSEIASSFIEEVADSLDYTYFDIRSYAKYLGENTASKKLIELYKVFSDVHLLKLPFQNDSNSLNKRFYAELLHIIGIEEKKENNKIVIVRKAVGRRNEASLLENTINQLDAEDCLRKVPNIAIYGSTQEERLFNVAMELCITWINRILFLKLLEAQMLKYHNGEQCYKFLSIQKIRDFDDLNTLFFQVLARNVYQRTASILKDFEFVPYLNSSLFEVTELESNTIKINSLSQRSELPLFTNSVLINRKEKQQFNSLPTLNYLFAFLDAYNFASEGSEEVQEEAKTLINASVLGLIFEKINGHKDGSVFTPGFITMYMCREAVANSVLTKFNNFYNWNCTSVTDLYNKIDDILQANQLINSITICDPAVGSGHFLVSALNELIRLKYELGILVDSEGKRIKKSDYTLSIENDELIVTDAENNLFEYNPLNEESRRIQETLFKEKKIIIENCLFGVDINPNSVKICRLRLWIELLKNAYYTAESDYKQLETLPNIDINIKCGNSLLHRFDLTDSIKSVLKETGISIGQYRNAVNKYKNAQDKAEKWELDSIIAEIKSKLTTEIGAKDPKKLRLNKRRAELVNLLAPQLFEMSKKEQKDWQKRVDAVKKEIAELESYFEEINSNKIYLGAFEWRIEFPEVLDADGNFIGFDCVIGNPPYIQLQSMGTDADVLERMKYKTYVRTGDIYCLFYEQGMNLLKPNGCLCYITS
;
A
#
# COMPACT_ATOMS: atom_id res chain seq x y z
N MET A 1 -3.64 -33.46 4.07
CA MET A 1 -2.33 -32.98 4.56
C MET A 1 -2.32 -33.24 6.06
N GLY A 2 -1.14 -33.40 6.67
CA GLY A 2 -1.05 -33.77 8.09
C GLY A 2 0.25 -33.31 8.74
N GLN A 3 1.37 -33.31 8.01
CA GLN A 3 2.64 -32.83 8.54
C GLN A 3 3.14 -31.60 7.77
N LEU A 4 3.43 -30.53 8.51
CA LEU A 4 4.02 -29.27 8.04
C LEU A 4 5.49 -29.14 8.49
N LYS A 5 6.31 -28.52 7.65
CA LYS A 5 7.70 -28.13 7.97
C LYS A 5 7.72 -26.75 8.65
N PRO A 6 8.76 -26.44 9.44
CA PRO A 6 8.97 -25.09 10.02
C PRO A 6 8.75 -23.94 9.03
N SER A 7 9.29 -24.06 7.81
CA SER A 7 9.17 -23.03 6.77
C SER A 7 7.74 -22.79 6.26
N GLN A 8 6.82 -23.75 6.45
CA GLN A 8 5.43 -23.67 5.98
C GLN A 8 4.49 -23.02 7.00
N VAL A 9 4.85 -23.03 8.28
CA VAL A 9 3.98 -22.55 9.38
C VAL A 9 4.29 -21.10 9.76
N LEU A 10 5.52 -20.65 9.51
CA LEU A 10 5.87 -19.25 9.65
C LEU A 10 5.14 -18.39 8.61
N SER A 11 4.50 -17.30 9.07
CA SER A 11 4.00 -16.26 8.18
C SER A 11 5.12 -15.80 7.25
N LYS A 12 4.82 -15.66 5.96
CA LYS A 12 5.82 -15.26 4.97
C LYS A 12 6.32 -13.84 5.24
N ALA A 13 5.46 -12.96 5.76
CA ALA A 13 5.85 -11.62 6.21
C ALA A 13 6.81 -11.64 7.43
N TYR A 14 6.61 -12.55 8.40
CA TYR A 14 7.53 -12.68 9.54
C TYR A 14 8.88 -13.28 9.13
N ARG A 15 8.89 -14.15 8.13
CA ARG A 15 10.12 -14.67 7.54
C ARG A 15 11.03 -13.58 6.97
N GLN A 16 10.47 -12.47 6.50
CA GLN A 16 11.25 -11.32 6.03
C GLN A 16 11.87 -10.46 7.15
N VAL A 17 11.50 -10.64 8.42
CA VAL A 17 12.08 -9.83 9.52
C VAL A 17 13.52 -10.28 9.78
N SER A 18 14.50 -9.38 9.66
CA SER A 18 15.90 -9.68 9.97
C SER A 18 16.11 -9.92 11.47
N ILE A 19 17.12 -10.71 11.81
CA ILE A 19 17.44 -11.05 13.20
C ILE A 19 18.78 -10.40 13.57
N GLU A 20 18.88 -9.84 14.77
CA GLU A 20 20.16 -9.32 15.29
C GLU A 20 21.14 -10.47 15.54
N THR A 21 22.40 -10.27 15.14
CA THR A 21 23.47 -11.26 15.35
C THR A 21 23.64 -11.61 16.84
N GLU A 22 23.47 -10.63 17.74
CA GLU A 22 23.54 -10.85 19.19
C GLU A 22 22.44 -11.81 19.65
N ASP A 23 21.18 -11.53 19.30
CA ASP A 23 20.03 -12.39 19.64
C ASP A 23 20.13 -13.78 19.01
N PHE A 24 20.56 -13.85 17.76
CA PHE A 24 20.72 -15.12 17.06
C PHE A 24 21.82 -15.99 17.69
N ASN A 25 22.97 -15.38 18.03
CA ASN A 25 24.05 -16.09 18.70
C ASN A 25 23.65 -16.55 20.11
N HIS A 26 22.92 -15.71 20.84
CA HIS A 26 22.37 -16.08 22.15
C HIS A 26 21.42 -17.29 22.04
N PHE A 27 20.54 -17.32 21.03
CA PHE A 27 19.71 -18.49 20.74
C PHE A 27 20.54 -19.72 20.38
N LYS A 28 21.59 -19.59 19.56
CA LYS A 28 22.50 -20.71 19.23
C LYS A 28 23.14 -21.30 20.48
N ASP A 29 23.60 -20.46 21.39
CA ASP A 29 24.26 -20.90 22.62
C ASP A 29 23.27 -21.54 23.60
N ALA A 30 22.06 -20.98 23.73
CA ALA A 30 20.97 -21.58 24.50
C ALA A 30 20.57 -22.96 23.94
N LEU A 31 20.44 -23.09 22.61
CA LEU A 31 20.11 -24.36 21.94
C LEU A 31 21.24 -25.39 22.09
N ARG A 32 22.50 -24.95 21.99
CA ARG A 32 23.67 -25.81 22.24
C ARG A 32 23.67 -26.33 23.68
N THR A 33 23.36 -25.46 24.64
CA THR A 33 23.25 -25.82 26.07
C THR A 33 22.13 -26.83 26.30
N LEU A 34 20.96 -26.64 25.68
CA LEU A 34 19.85 -27.61 25.76
C LEU A 34 20.28 -28.99 25.24
N LEU A 35 20.90 -29.05 24.05
CA LEU A 35 21.34 -30.32 23.45
C LEU A 35 22.42 -31.03 24.27
N LEU A 36 23.28 -30.30 24.99
CA LEU A 36 24.32 -30.88 25.86
C LEU A 36 23.80 -31.33 27.23
N THR A 37 22.74 -30.69 27.74
CA THR A 37 22.22 -30.94 29.09
C THR A 37 21.19 -32.06 29.13
N VAL A 38 20.42 -32.23 28.05
CA VAL A 38 19.42 -33.29 27.95
C VAL A 38 20.10 -34.62 27.65
N SER A 39 19.83 -35.65 28.46
CA SER A 39 20.31 -37.01 28.25
C SER A 39 19.24 -38.05 28.51
N ASP A 40 19.36 -39.18 27.81
CA ASP A 40 18.42 -40.29 27.95
C ASP A 40 18.45 -40.90 29.35
N GLY A 41 17.26 -41.13 29.91
CA GLY A 41 17.09 -41.68 31.26
C GLY A 41 17.01 -40.64 32.38
N GLN A 42 17.08 -39.34 32.06
CA GLN A 42 16.76 -38.28 33.03
C GLN A 42 15.28 -38.35 33.47
N ARG A 43 15.01 -37.90 34.69
CA ARG A 43 13.62 -37.76 35.18
C ARG A 43 12.89 -36.74 34.31
N GLU A 44 11.62 -37.00 34.03
CA GLU A 44 10.78 -36.12 33.21
C GLU A 44 10.74 -34.68 33.75
N GLU A 45 10.63 -34.52 35.08
CA GLU A 45 10.66 -33.20 35.76
C GLU A 45 11.98 -32.42 35.48
N THR A 46 13.10 -33.14 35.38
CA THR A 46 14.39 -32.53 35.03
C THR A 46 14.39 -32.05 33.58
N GLN A 47 13.80 -32.82 32.67
CA GLN A 47 13.67 -32.45 31.26
C GLN A 47 12.73 -31.24 31.07
N LYS A 48 11.63 -31.17 31.82
CA LYS A 48 10.76 -29.98 31.91
C LYS A 48 11.54 -28.74 32.35
N GLY A 49 12.40 -28.90 33.37
CA GLY A 49 13.30 -27.84 33.83
C GLY A 49 14.25 -27.33 32.75
N HIS A 50 14.87 -28.23 31.98
CA HIS A 50 15.77 -27.85 30.89
C HIS A 50 15.04 -27.09 29.77
N LEU A 51 13.87 -27.55 29.35
CA LEU A 51 13.05 -26.88 28.35
C LEU A 51 12.62 -25.48 28.82
N ARG A 52 12.15 -25.37 30.08
CA ARG A 52 11.76 -24.09 30.67
C ARG A 52 12.92 -23.10 30.70
N ASN A 53 14.13 -23.55 31.06
CA ASN A 53 15.30 -22.68 31.06
C ASN A 53 15.63 -22.20 29.65
N PHE A 54 15.62 -23.08 28.65
CA PHE A 54 15.84 -22.71 27.25
C PHE A 54 14.84 -21.65 26.74
N LEU A 55 13.54 -21.86 26.99
CA LEU A 55 12.51 -20.90 26.59
C LEU A 55 12.67 -19.57 27.35
N SER A 56 12.95 -19.61 28.65
CA SER A 56 13.14 -18.39 29.45
C SER A 56 14.41 -17.63 29.09
N ASP A 57 15.50 -18.32 28.75
CA ASP A 57 16.77 -17.68 28.39
C ASP A 57 16.69 -17.01 27.02
N THR A 58 15.81 -17.49 26.13
CA THR A 58 15.62 -16.94 24.79
C THR A 58 14.50 -15.89 24.76
N PHE A 59 13.26 -16.29 24.47
CA PHE A 59 12.17 -15.35 24.15
C PHE A 59 11.22 -15.08 25.33
N TYR A 60 11.14 -16.01 26.29
CA TYR A 60 10.01 -16.05 27.23
C TYR A 60 10.25 -15.40 28.59
N LYS A 61 11.42 -14.81 28.82
CA LYS A 61 11.74 -14.04 30.04
C LYS A 61 10.69 -12.98 30.42
N PRO A 62 10.04 -12.27 29.46
CA PRO A 62 9.03 -11.29 29.77
C PRO A 62 7.65 -11.86 30.13
N TYR A 63 7.43 -13.18 30.08
CA TYR A 63 6.12 -13.80 30.28
C TYR A 63 6.09 -14.64 31.56
N TYR A 64 4.90 -14.85 32.11
CA TYR A 64 4.74 -15.83 33.18
C TYR A 64 4.69 -17.25 32.57
N MET A 65 5.63 -18.09 32.97
CA MET A 65 5.76 -19.47 32.51
C MET A 65 5.98 -20.42 33.68
N ALA A 66 5.01 -21.30 33.94
CA ALA A 66 5.06 -22.26 35.04
C ALA A 66 4.20 -23.50 34.75
N PRO A 67 4.46 -24.62 35.44
CA PRO A 67 3.50 -25.72 35.54
C PRO A 67 2.22 -25.24 36.25
N GLU A 68 1.06 -25.68 35.78
CA GLU A 68 -0.24 -25.30 36.35
C GLU A 68 -1.23 -26.46 36.38
N GLU A 69 -1.73 -26.80 37.57
CA GLU A 69 -2.60 -27.97 37.78
C GLU A 69 -1.93 -29.26 37.26
N ASP A 70 -2.51 -29.87 36.22
CA ASP A 70 -1.98 -31.06 35.54
C ASP A 70 -1.13 -30.69 34.30
N ILE A 71 -1.04 -29.41 33.93
CA ILE A 71 -0.31 -28.95 32.74
C ILE A 71 1.18 -28.81 33.07
N ASP A 72 2.01 -29.50 32.29
CA ASP A 72 3.47 -29.50 32.46
C ASP A 72 4.11 -28.12 32.36
N LEU A 73 3.74 -27.36 31.33
CA LEU A 73 4.24 -26.00 31.15
C LEU A 73 3.21 -25.16 30.39
N ALA A 74 2.80 -24.04 30.99
CA ALA A 74 1.91 -23.06 30.38
C ALA A 74 2.61 -21.70 30.28
N VAL A 75 2.47 -21.02 29.14
CA VAL A 75 2.91 -19.63 28.96
C VAL A 75 1.67 -18.73 28.91
N ARG A 76 1.64 -17.72 29.78
CA ARG A 76 0.58 -16.71 29.82
C ARG A 76 0.95 -15.47 29.02
N LEU A 77 -0.06 -14.75 28.54
CA LEU A 77 0.12 -13.59 27.66
C LEU A 77 0.76 -12.37 28.35
N ASP A 78 0.74 -12.29 29.69
CA ASP A 78 1.42 -11.25 30.47
C ASP A 78 2.36 -11.84 31.55
N LYS A 79 3.12 -10.95 32.22
CA LYS A 79 3.94 -11.26 33.40
C LYS A 79 3.17 -11.77 34.62
N THR A 80 1.84 -11.74 34.58
CA THR A 80 1.02 -12.05 35.75
C THR A 80 0.28 -13.37 35.57
N SER A 81 0.12 -14.11 36.67
CA SER A 81 -0.67 -15.33 36.75
C SER A 81 -2.18 -15.13 36.51
N LYS A 82 -2.63 -13.90 36.25
CA LYS A 82 -4.03 -13.55 36.00
C LYS A 82 -4.39 -13.49 34.51
N SER A 83 -3.41 -13.37 33.63
CA SER A 83 -3.62 -13.26 32.17
C SER A 83 -3.88 -14.63 31.55
N ASN A 84 -4.65 -14.71 30.46
CA ASN A 84 -4.98 -16.00 29.85
C ASN A 84 -3.74 -16.79 29.38
N ILE A 85 -3.84 -18.11 29.37
CA ILE A 85 -2.81 -19.00 28.82
C ILE A 85 -2.85 -18.88 27.28
N GLY A 86 -1.68 -18.59 26.69
CA GLY A 86 -1.49 -18.48 25.24
C GLY A 86 -0.82 -19.71 24.62
N LEU A 87 0.02 -20.44 25.36
CA LEU A 87 0.74 -21.62 24.88
C LEU A 87 0.65 -22.75 25.91
N LEU A 88 0.25 -23.94 25.46
CA LEU A 88 0.23 -25.17 26.25
C LEU A 88 1.34 -26.10 25.77
N ILE A 89 2.16 -26.62 26.68
CA ILE A 89 3.25 -27.53 26.35
C ILE A 89 3.17 -28.76 27.25
N GLU A 90 3.08 -29.93 26.62
CA GLU A 90 3.12 -31.25 27.25
C GLU A 90 4.48 -31.90 26.98
N VAL A 91 5.16 -32.36 28.03
CA VAL A 91 6.55 -32.83 27.94
C VAL A 91 6.64 -34.28 28.40
N LYS A 92 6.97 -35.19 27.48
CA LYS A 92 7.21 -36.60 27.77
C LYS A 92 8.69 -36.91 27.93
N SER A 93 8.98 -37.96 28.72
CA SER A 93 10.34 -38.44 28.87
C SER A 93 10.95 -38.87 27.53
N THR A 94 12.22 -38.54 27.29
CA THR A 94 12.96 -38.94 26.06
C THR A 94 12.97 -40.45 25.78
N THR A 95 12.80 -41.29 26.82
CA THR A 95 12.76 -42.76 26.69
C THR A 95 11.34 -43.32 26.56
N ASN A 96 10.31 -42.52 26.80
CA ASN A 96 8.90 -42.96 26.85
C ASN A 96 8.23 -42.91 25.47
N LYS A 97 8.67 -43.80 24.59
CA LYS A 97 8.17 -43.91 23.21
C LYS A 97 6.69 -44.36 23.11
N ASN A 98 6.13 -44.90 24.18
CA ASN A 98 4.75 -45.39 24.17
C ASN A 98 3.72 -44.28 24.41
N GLU A 99 4.08 -43.26 25.18
CA GLU A 99 3.22 -42.12 25.49
C GLU A 99 3.45 -40.91 24.56
N MET A 100 4.66 -40.77 24.02
CA MET A 100 5.00 -39.73 23.05
C MET A 100 4.41 -40.03 21.67
N ILE A 101 3.93 -38.99 20.99
CA ILE A 101 3.44 -39.09 19.60
C ILE A 101 4.58 -39.27 18.60
N SER A 102 4.28 -39.87 17.45
CA SER A 102 5.22 -40.04 16.35
C SER A 102 4.61 -39.67 15.01
N VAL A 103 5.44 -39.43 14.01
CA VAL A 103 4.97 -39.28 12.62
C VAL A 103 4.20 -40.54 12.21
N GLY A 104 2.94 -40.39 11.79
CA GLY A 104 2.04 -41.50 11.44
C GLY A 104 1.28 -42.13 12.62
N ASN A 105 1.49 -41.68 13.86
CA ASN A 105 0.70 -42.10 15.02
C ASN A 105 0.58 -40.96 16.04
N LEU A 106 -0.46 -40.14 15.85
CA LEU A 106 -0.76 -39.00 16.71
C LEU A 106 -1.59 -39.38 17.95
N ASN A 107 -2.30 -40.51 17.92
CA ASN A 107 -3.20 -40.91 18.99
C ASN A 107 -2.44 -41.57 20.15
N ARG A 108 -1.67 -40.76 20.88
CA ARG A 108 -0.93 -41.14 22.07
C ARG A 108 -1.26 -40.23 23.24
N LYS A 109 -0.83 -40.64 24.43
CA LYS A 109 -1.14 -39.97 25.68
C LYS A 109 -0.81 -38.47 25.65
N ALA A 110 0.33 -38.08 25.09
CA ALA A 110 0.72 -36.67 24.97
C ALA A 110 -0.34 -35.80 24.26
N LEU A 111 -0.94 -36.27 23.16
CA LEU A 111 -1.99 -35.52 22.46
C LEU A 111 -3.35 -35.60 23.18
N GLN A 112 -3.65 -36.73 23.83
CA GLN A 112 -4.85 -36.91 24.66
C GLN A 112 -4.85 -35.95 25.87
N GLU A 113 -3.69 -35.73 26.48
CA GLU A 113 -3.47 -34.75 27.55
C GLU A 113 -3.62 -33.32 27.04
N LEU A 114 -2.98 -32.96 25.93
CA LEU A 114 -3.17 -31.64 25.30
C LEU A 114 -4.63 -31.34 24.98
N LEU A 115 -5.38 -32.33 24.47
CA LEU A 115 -6.81 -32.19 24.20
C LEU A 115 -7.61 -31.94 25.49
N LEU A 116 -7.30 -32.65 26.57
CA LEU A 116 -7.94 -32.42 27.86
C LEU A 116 -7.66 -30.99 28.37
N TYR A 117 -6.41 -30.55 28.34
CA TYR A 117 -6.02 -29.22 28.81
C TYR A 117 -6.67 -28.11 27.99
N TYR A 118 -6.69 -28.27 26.66
CA TYR A 118 -7.37 -27.36 25.76
C TYR A 118 -8.86 -27.24 26.09
N LEU A 119 -9.57 -28.36 26.27
CA LEU A 119 -11.00 -28.35 26.58
C LEU A 119 -11.29 -27.72 27.95
N ARG A 120 -10.47 -28.00 28.98
CA ARG A 120 -10.60 -27.37 30.30
C ARG A 120 -10.43 -25.85 30.23
N GLU A 121 -9.39 -25.37 29.55
CA GLU A 121 -9.19 -23.93 29.37
C GLU A 121 -10.33 -23.29 28.56
N ARG A 122 -10.69 -23.90 27.42
CA ARG A 122 -11.64 -23.34 26.47
C ARG A 122 -13.09 -23.38 26.98
N ILE A 123 -13.50 -24.44 27.65
CA ILE A 123 -14.87 -24.66 28.14
C ILE A 123 -15.02 -24.18 29.59
N SER A 124 -14.18 -24.67 30.51
CA SER A 124 -14.34 -24.40 31.94
C SER A 124 -13.86 -23.00 32.31
N LYS A 125 -12.70 -22.56 31.79
CA LYS A 125 -12.15 -21.22 32.05
C LYS A 125 -12.55 -20.16 31.01
N LYS A 126 -13.27 -20.55 29.94
CA LYS A 126 -13.71 -19.68 28.84
C LYS A 126 -12.57 -18.93 28.15
N ASN A 127 -11.37 -19.50 28.15
CA ASN A 127 -10.20 -18.92 27.51
C ASN A 127 -10.26 -19.13 25.98
N SER A 128 -10.32 -18.06 25.20
CA SER A 128 -10.27 -18.09 23.72
C SER A 128 -8.92 -17.62 23.15
N ASP A 129 -7.91 -17.44 24.01
CA ASP A 129 -6.65 -16.81 23.66
C ASP A 129 -5.50 -17.79 23.42
N ILE A 130 -5.72 -19.09 23.58
CA ILE A 130 -4.73 -20.12 23.24
C ILE A 130 -4.36 -20.00 21.76
N LYS A 131 -3.06 -19.93 21.47
CA LYS A 131 -2.51 -19.75 20.12
C LYS A 131 -1.97 -21.06 19.54
N TYR A 132 -1.19 -21.79 20.34
CA TYR A 132 -0.60 -23.07 19.94
C TYR A 132 -0.58 -24.07 21.11
N LEU A 133 -0.47 -25.35 20.75
CA LEU A 133 -0.25 -26.48 21.66
C LEU A 133 0.96 -27.27 21.21
N ILE A 134 1.83 -27.67 22.13
CA ILE A 134 3.09 -28.37 21.83
C ILE A 134 3.15 -29.67 22.59
N ALA A 135 3.38 -30.79 21.90
CA ALA A 135 3.81 -32.04 22.50
C ALA A 135 5.29 -32.26 22.17
N THR A 136 6.12 -32.51 23.18
CA THR A 136 7.56 -32.68 22.99
C THR A 136 8.19 -33.68 23.94
N ASN A 137 9.27 -34.32 23.51
CA ASN A 137 10.20 -35.03 24.38
C ASN A 137 11.53 -34.28 24.53
N VAL A 138 11.49 -32.95 24.36
CA VAL A 138 12.62 -32.02 24.29
C VAL A 138 13.46 -32.14 23.00
N TYR A 139 13.50 -33.30 22.36
CA TYR A 139 14.17 -33.48 21.06
C TYR A 139 13.22 -33.29 19.87
N GLU A 140 12.09 -33.97 19.91
CA GLU A 140 11.06 -33.93 18.89
C GLU A 140 9.95 -32.97 19.32
N TYR A 141 9.54 -32.10 18.40
CA TYR A 141 8.49 -31.11 18.63
C TYR A 141 7.35 -31.35 17.66
N PHE A 142 6.14 -31.39 18.21
CA PHE A 142 4.89 -31.41 17.47
C PHE A 142 4.07 -30.20 17.90
N ILE A 143 3.90 -29.25 16.99
CA ILE A 143 3.24 -27.96 17.27
C ILE A 143 1.92 -27.91 16.50
N PHE A 144 0.82 -27.69 17.21
CA PHE A 144 -0.54 -27.63 16.68
C PHE A 144 -1.09 -26.20 16.83
N ASP A 145 -1.63 -25.63 15.75
CA ASP A 145 -2.37 -24.37 15.84
C ASP A 145 -3.66 -24.59 16.64
N ALA A 146 -3.97 -23.71 17.59
CA ALA A 146 -5.21 -23.80 18.36
C ALA A 146 -6.47 -23.71 17.50
N GLN A 147 -6.39 -23.14 16.29
CA GLN A 147 -7.50 -23.15 15.32
C GLN A 147 -7.86 -24.56 14.84
N GLU A 148 -6.87 -25.46 14.69
CA GLU A 148 -7.13 -26.87 14.38
C GLU A 148 -7.93 -27.52 15.51
N PHE A 149 -7.57 -27.25 16.76
CA PHE A 149 -8.30 -27.76 17.91
C PHE A 149 -9.72 -27.17 18.00
N GLU A 150 -9.88 -25.89 17.67
CA GLU A 150 -11.20 -25.25 17.65
C GLU A 150 -12.10 -25.91 16.59
N GLN A 151 -11.60 -26.11 15.36
CA GLN A 151 -12.36 -26.67 14.24
C GLN A 151 -12.65 -28.17 14.41
N LYS A 152 -11.64 -28.97 14.78
CA LYS A 152 -11.74 -30.43 14.78
C LYS A 152 -12.34 -30.98 16.08
N PHE A 153 -12.02 -30.36 17.22
CA PHE A 153 -12.44 -30.85 18.53
C PHE A 153 -13.54 -29.98 19.15
N TYR A 154 -13.32 -28.68 19.34
CA TYR A 154 -14.29 -27.84 20.05
C TYR A 154 -15.62 -27.73 19.28
N GLN A 155 -15.64 -27.58 17.97
CA GLN A 155 -16.89 -27.52 17.20
C GLN A 155 -17.68 -28.85 17.20
N ASN A 156 -17.04 -29.96 17.57
CA ASN A 156 -17.70 -31.26 17.69
C ASN A 156 -18.63 -31.30 18.92
N LYS A 157 -19.94 -31.21 18.66
CA LYS A 157 -20.99 -31.22 19.71
C LYS A 157 -20.98 -32.49 20.55
N LYS A 158 -20.59 -33.64 19.98
CA LYS A 158 -20.54 -34.93 20.68
C LYS A 158 -19.40 -34.92 21.71
N LEU A 159 -18.20 -34.52 21.30
CA LEU A 159 -17.04 -34.40 22.20
C LEU A 159 -17.30 -33.41 23.34
N LYS A 160 -17.89 -32.24 23.04
CA LYS A 160 -18.29 -31.27 24.08
C LYS A 160 -19.20 -31.86 25.15
N LYS A 161 -20.21 -32.62 24.71
CA LYS A 161 -21.15 -33.28 25.63
C LYS A 161 -20.46 -34.36 26.45
N GLU A 162 -19.66 -35.22 25.81
CA GLU A 162 -18.87 -36.26 26.47
C GLU A 162 -17.91 -35.68 27.52
N PHE A 163 -17.25 -34.58 27.22
CA PHE A 163 -16.37 -33.85 28.13
C PHE A 163 -17.14 -33.23 29.32
N GLN A 164 -18.29 -32.59 29.08
CA GLN A 164 -19.12 -32.06 30.16
C GLN A 164 -19.65 -33.18 31.07
N ASP A 165 -20.11 -34.29 30.49
CA ASP A 165 -20.54 -35.45 31.26
C ASP A 165 -19.39 -36.06 32.08
N PHE A 166 -18.15 -35.99 31.58
CA PHE A 166 -16.95 -36.40 32.32
C PHE A 166 -16.64 -35.45 33.50
N GLU A 167 -16.59 -34.13 33.27
CA GLU A 167 -16.32 -33.11 34.30
C GLU A 167 -17.42 -33.05 35.37
N ASP A 168 -18.69 -33.22 34.99
CA ASP A 168 -19.82 -33.33 35.92
C ASP A 168 -19.84 -34.67 36.68
N GLY A 169 -18.97 -35.61 36.30
CA GLY A 169 -18.87 -36.93 36.90
C GLY A 169 -20.05 -37.84 36.64
N ARG A 170 -20.70 -37.69 35.48
CA ARG A 170 -21.80 -38.54 34.97
C ARG A 170 -21.28 -39.77 34.21
N LYS A 171 -19.97 -39.88 33.99
CA LYS A 171 -19.30 -41.05 33.39
C LYS A 171 -18.90 -42.09 34.43
N THR A 172 -18.52 -43.28 33.96
CA THR A 172 -18.14 -44.44 34.80
C THR A 172 -16.88 -44.21 35.64
N SER A 173 -16.08 -43.19 35.32
CA SER A 173 -14.91 -42.77 36.09
C SER A 173 -14.67 -41.27 35.93
N ARG A 174 -14.12 -40.63 36.96
CA ARG A 174 -13.63 -39.24 36.95
C ARG A 174 -12.11 -39.14 36.77
N LYS A 175 -11.42 -40.27 36.61
CA LYS A 175 -9.96 -40.29 36.43
C LYS A 175 -9.61 -39.82 35.02
N THR A 176 -8.52 -39.07 34.90
CA THR A 176 -8.00 -38.60 33.61
C THR A 176 -7.65 -39.75 32.67
N ASP A 177 -7.14 -40.87 33.18
CA ASP A 177 -6.89 -42.09 32.38
C ASP A 177 -8.13 -42.57 31.60
N PHE A 178 -9.32 -42.44 32.19
CA PHE A 178 -10.58 -42.80 31.52
C PHE A 178 -10.90 -41.83 30.39
N PHE A 179 -10.66 -40.53 30.58
CA PHE A 179 -10.82 -39.55 29.51
C PHE A 179 -9.87 -39.84 28.35
N TYR A 180 -8.62 -40.18 28.64
CA TYR A 180 -7.63 -40.50 27.61
C TYR A 180 -8.02 -41.73 26.79
N SER A 181 -8.36 -42.84 27.42
CA SER A 181 -8.63 -44.11 26.73
C SER A 181 -10.01 -44.17 26.06
N GLU A 182 -11.06 -43.68 26.73
CA GLU A 182 -12.45 -43.89 26.28
C GLU A 182 -13.05 -42.70 25.53
N ILE A 183 -12.53 -41.49 25.73
CA ILE A 183 -13.07 -40.27 25.12
C ILE A 183 -12.07 -39.72 24.09
N ALA A 184 -10.94 -39.17 24.54
CA ALA A 184 -9.97 -38.49 23.69
C ALA A 184 -9.49 -39.38 22.54
N SER A 185 -9.10 -40.63 22.84
CA SER A 185 -8.62 -41.58 21.84
C SER A 185 -9.58 -41.76 20.67
N SER A 186 -10.89 -41.92 20.93
CA SER A 186 -11.88 -42.11 19.86
C SER A 186 -11.98 -40.89 18.93
N PHE A 187 -11.95 -39.68 19.48
CA PHE A 187 -12.10 -38.46 18.69
C PHE A 187 -10.81 -38.03 18.00
N ILE A 188 -9.64 -38.35 18.56
CA ILE A 188 -8.35 -38.13 17.90
C ILE A 188 -8.23 -39.06 16.68
N GLU A 189 -8.63 -40.33 16.81
CA GLU A 189 -8.61 -41.28 15.70
C GLU A 189 -9.49 -40.81 14.51
N GLU A 190 -10.65 -40.22 14.79
CA GLU A 190 -11.55 -39.68 13.76
C GLU A 190 -10.92 -38.57 12.91
N VAL A 191 -9.95 -37.82 13.45
CA VAL A 191 -9.35 -36.66 12.79
C VAL A 191 -7.87 -36.82 12.46
N ALA A 192 -7.24 -37.93 12.86
CA ALA A 192 -5.79 -38.15 12.78
C ALA A 192 -5.21 -37.92 11.37
N ASP A 193 -5.93 -38.33 10.32
CA ASP A 193 -5.50 -38.16 8.92
C ASP A 193 -5.68 -36.73 8.37
N SER A 194 -6.38 -35.88 9.11
CA SER A 194 -6.77 -34.52 8.70
C SER A 194 -6.34 -33.41 9.65
N LEU A 195 -5.58 -33.77 10.70
CA LEU A 195 -5.08 -32.86 11.71
C LEU A 195 -3.71 -32.35 11.28
N ASP A 196 -3.60 -31.05 11.02
CA ASP A 196 -2.35 -30.45 10.60
C ASP A 196 -1.45 -30.13 11.82
N TYR A 197 -0.16 -30.48 11.74
CA TYR A 197 0.82 -30.19 12.78
C TYR A 197 2.21 -29.91 12.20
N THR A 198 3.00 -29.10 12.90
CA THR A 198 4.42 -28.88 12.58
C THR A 198 5.28 -29.92 13.26
N TYR A 199 6.21 -30.55 12.54
CA TYR A 199 7.17 -31.48 13.13
C TYR A 199 8.62 -31.14 12.79
N PHE A 200 9.48 -31.21 13.80
CA PHE A 200 10.93 -31.18 13.64
C PHE A 200 11.65 -31.85 14.82
N ASP A 201 12.87 -32.33 14.56
CA ASP A 201 13.78 -32.87 15.58
C ASP A 201 14.99 -31.92 15.72
N ILE A 202 15.15 -31.32 16.91
CA ILE A 202 16.22 -30.33 17.17
C ILE A 202 17.63 -30.94 17.05
N ARG A 203 17.79 -32.26 17.21
CA ARG A 203 19.09 -32.94 17.05
C ARG A 203 19.61 -32.83 15.62
N SER A 204 18.71 -32.77 14.64
CA SER A 204 19.09 -32.59 13.23
C SER A 204 19.75 -31.23 12.94
N TYR A 205 19.60 -30.26 13.85
CA TYR A 205 20.17 -28.92 13.77
C TYR A 205 21.54 -28.79 14.44
N ALA A 206 21.99 -29.80 15.19
CA ALA A 206 23.27 -29.78 15.91
C ALA A 206 24.46 -29.48 14.99
N LYS A 207 24.44 -29.98 13.75
CA LYS A 207 25.47 -29.72 12.74
C LYS A 207 25.59 -28.26 12.32
N TYR A 208 24.49 -27.50 12.38
CA TYR A 208 24.46 -26.08 12.00
C TYR A 208 24.90 -25.15 13.15
N LEU A 209 24.99 -25.66 14.38
CA LEU A 209 25.41 -24.85 15.55
C LEU A 209 26.90 -24.50 15.54
N GLY A 210 27.73 -25.25 14.79
CA GLY A 210 29.16 -25.01 14.65
C GLY A 210 29.55 -24.16 13.43
N GLU A 211 28.60 -23.84 12.54
CA GLU A 211 28.86 -23.04 11.35
C GLU A 211 28.96 -21.55 11.71
N ASN A 212 29.94 -20.85 11.11
CA ASN A 212 30.12 -19.40 11.26
C ASN A 212 29.03 -18.60 10.55
N THR A 213 28.48 -19.13 9.46
CA THR A 213 27.35 -18.55 8.73
C THR A 213 26.03 -19.05 9.31
N ALA A 214 25.05 -18.15 9.43
CA ALA A 214 23.70 -18.51 9.86
C ALA A 214 23.01 -19.38 8.82
N SER A 215 22.88 -20.68 9.09
CA SER A 215 22.12 -21.59 8.24
C SER A 215 20.64 -21.21 8.21
N LYS A 216 20.04 -21.16 7.02
CA LYS A 216 18.61 -20.85 6.81
C LYS A 216 17.69 -21.69 7.69
N LYS A 217 18.00 -22.98 7.84
CA LYS A 217 17.23 -23.90 8.71
C LYS A 217 17.24 -23.46 10.17
N LEU A 218 18.36 -22.92 10.65
CA LEU A 218 18.51 -22.48 12.02
C LEU A 218 17.78 -21.14 12.26
N ILE A 219 17.73 -20.27 11.24
CA ILE A 219 16.90 -19.06 11.22
C ILE A 219 15.41 -19.42 11.30
N GLU A 220 14.96 -20.38 10.50
CA GLU A 220 13.57 -20.89 10.57
C GLU A 220 13.26 -21.45 11.97
N LEU A 221 14.18 -22.21 12.56
CA LEU A 221 14.01 -22.76 13.90
C LEU A 221 13.92 -21.67 14.97
N TYR A 222 14.79 -20.66 14.92
CA TYR A 222 14.74 -19.47 15.77
C TYR A 222 13.34 -18.83 15.70
N LYS A 223 12.85 -18.61 14.48
CA LYS A 223 11.54 -17.97 14.25
C LYS A 223 10.38 -18.82 14.74
N VAL A 224 10.44 -20.14 14.62
CA VAL A 224 9.41 -21.03 15.17
C VAL A 224 9.36 -20.97 16.69
N PHE A 225 10.49 -20.86 17.39
CA PHE A 225 10.49 -20.74 18.86
C PHE A 225 10.15 -19.34 19.37
N SER A 226 10.25 -18.32 18.52
CA SER A 226 9.98 -16.94 18.91
C SER A 226 8.60 -16.76 19.54
N ASP A 227 8.51 -15.84 20.50
CA ASP A 227 7.24 -15.42 21.09
C ASP A 227 6.35 -14.72 20.05
N VAL A 228 6.94 -14.04 19.06
CA VAL A 228 6.23 -13.51 17.89
C VAL A 228 5.40 -14.59 17.19
N HIS A 229 6.00 -15.75 16.91
CA HIS A 229 5.29 -16.85 16.26
C HIS A 229 4.32 -17.56 17.20
N LEU A 230 4.81 -18.10 18.33
CA LEU A 230 4.02 -18.99 19.19
C LEU A 230 2.96 -18.26 20.04
N LEU A 231 3.08 -16.94 20.23
CA LEU A 231 2.03 -16.12 20.86
C LEU A 231 1.27 -15.26 19.84
N LYS A 232 1.55 -15.40 18.53
CA LYS A 232 0.93 -14.64 17.42
C LYS A 232 0.96 -13.12 17.68
N LEU A 233 2.11 -12.61 18.13
CA LEU A 233 2.29 -11.18 18.41
C LEU A 233 2.48 -10.37 17.12
N PRO A 234 2.06 -9.10 17.09
CA PRO A 234 2.38 -8.20 15.98
C PRO A 234 3.89 -7.96 15.91
N PHE A 235 4.43 -7.78 14.70
CA PHE A 235 5.87 -7.55 14.44
C PHE A 235 6.09 -6.33 13.52
N GLN A 236 7.33 -5.85 13.41
CA GLN A 236 7.65 -4.59 12.71
C GLN A 236 7.23 -4.55 11.23
N ASN A 237 7.22 -5.69 10.54
CA ASN A 237 6.73 -5.82 9.15
C ASN A 237 5.20 -5.92 9.04
N ASP A 238 4.45 -5.61 10.09
CA ASP A 238 3.03 -5.35 9.96
C ASP A 238 2.90 -4.04 9.16
N SER A 239 2.81 -4.19 7.83
CA SER A 239 2.99 -3.17 6.76
C SER A 239 2.14 -1.91 6.96
N ASN A 240 1.16 -1.98 7.85
CA ASN A 240 0.20 -0.94 8.18
C ASN A 240 0.50 -0.20 9.50
N SER A 241 1.63 -0.48 10.14
CA SER A 241 2.04 0.13 11.41
C SER A 241 2.98 1.30 11.20
N LEU A 242 2.61 2.50 11.66
CA LEU A 242 3.50 3.65 11.62
C LEU A 242 4.71 3.44 12.53
N ASN A 243 5.93 3.53 11.98
CA ASN A 243 7.13 3.67 12.78
C ASN A 243 7.20 5.07 13.43
N LYS A 244 6.72 5.16 14.67
CA LYS A 244 6.61 6.43 15.42
C LYS A 244 7.96 7.14 15.59
N ARG A 245 9.07 6.38 15.72
CA ARG A 245 10.42 6.95 15.90
C ARG A 245 10.91 7.57 14.60
N PHE A 246 10.85 6.83 13.50
CA PHE A 246 11.18 7.32 12.16
C PHE A 246 10.37 8.57 11.82
N TYR A 247 9.05 8.50 12.03
CA TYR A 247 8.13 9.59 11.74
C TYR A 247 8.45 10.85 12.54
N ALA A 248 8.59 10.75 13.86
CA ALA A 248 8.87 11.92 14.71
C ALA A 248 10.22 12.59 14.38
N GLU A 249 11.24 11.79 14.06
CA GLU A 249 12.56 12.31 13.67
C GLU A 249 12.52 12.95 12.26
N LEU A 250 11.77 12.38 11.31
CA LEU A 250 11.56 12.98 10.00
C LEU A 250 10.83 14.33 10.10
N LEU A 251 9.77 14.45 10.93
CA LEU A 251 9.11 15.73 11.20
C LEU A 251 10.10 16.77 11.74
N HIS A 252 11.01 16.33 12.62
CA HIS A 252 12.04 17.20 13.18
C HIS A 252 12.99 17.73 12.10
N ILE A 253 13.48 16.87 11.20
CA ILE A 253 14.37 17.24 10.07
C ILE A 253 13.68 18.19 9.11
N ILE A 254 12.40 17.94 8.79
CA ILE A 254 11.59 18.83 7.95
C ILE A 254 11.38 20.19 8.63
N GLY A 255 11.17 20.23 9.94
CA GLY A 255 10.93 21.48 10.70
C GLY A 255 9.48 21.69 11.13
N ILE A 256 8.69 20.62 11.21
CA ILE A 256 7.26 20.63 11.54
C ILE A 256 6.97 19.84 12.82
N GLU A 257 5.78 20.00 13.39
CA GLU A 257 5.32 19.24 14.56
C GLU A 257 3.82 18.92 14.50
N GLU A 258 3.41 17.87 15.23
CA GLU A 258 2.00 17.56 15.43
C GLU A 258 1.40 18.43 16.53
N LYS A 259 0.20 18.98 16.27
CA LYS A 259 -0.60 19.71 17.25
C LYS A 259 -2.01 19.14 17.28
N LYS A 260 -2.57 18.98 18.48
CA LYS A 260 -3.95 18.54 18.66
C LYS A 260 -4.89 19.75 18.61
N GLU A 261 -5.76 19.81 17.62
CA GLU A 261 -6.80 20.84 17.45
C GLU A 261 -8.15 20.16 17.29
N ASN A 262 -9.15 20.52 18.12
CA ASN A 262 -10.52 19.98 18.04
C ASN A 262 -10.61 18.44 17.93
N ASN A 263 -9.85 17.71 18.74
CA ASN A 263 -9.70 16.24 18.70
C ASN A 263 -9.09 15.65 17.41
N LYS A 264 -8.65 16.47 16.45
CA LYS A 264 -7.86 16.04 15.29
C LYS A 264 -6.38 16.38 15.50
N ILE A 265 -5.50 15.55 14.95
CA ILE A 265 -4.06 15.83 14.90
C ILE A 265 -3.78 16.54 13.57
N VAL A 266 -3.17 17.71 13.64
CA VAL A 266 -2.78 18.51 12.47
C VAL A 266 -1.28 18.77 12.48
N ILE A 267 -0.71 18.86 11.29
CA ILE A 267 0.69 19.21 11.09
C ILE A 267 0.80 20.73 10.98
N VAL A 268 1.67 21.29 11.81
CA VAL A 268 1.88 22.73 11.89
C VAL A 268 3.37 23.06 11.84
N ARG A 269 3.67 24.27 11.35
CA ARG A 269 4.99 24.86 11.48
C ARG A 269 5.34 25.00 12.97
N LYS A 270 6.59 24.70 13.35
CA LYS A 270 7.04 24.85 14.74
C LYS A 270 6.81 26.28 15.24
N ALA A 271 6.49 26.41 16.54
CA ALA A 271 6.38 27.70 17.20
C ALA A 271 7.67 28.52 17.07
N VAL A 272 7.57 29.85 16.98
CA VAL A 272 8.68 30.77 16.64
C VAL A 272 9.98 30.50 17.42
N GLY A 273 9.89 30.28 18.74
CA GLY A 273 11.07 30.00 19.59
C GLY A 273 11.71 28.61 19.43
N ARG A 274 11.09 27.71 18.64
CA ARG A 274 11.56 26.34 18.37
C ARG A 274 11.87 26.11 16.88
N ARG A 275 11.71 27.14 16.03
CA ARG A 275 12.10 27.08 14.61
C ARG A 275 13.63 27.03 14.53
N ASN A 276 14.13 26.30 13.55
CA ASN A 276 15.57 26.21 13.30
C ASN A 276 15.82 26.45 11.81
N GLU A 277 16.65 27.43 11.48
CA GLU A 277 16.94 27.83 10.09
C GLU A 277 17.56 26.72 9.24
N ALA A 278 18.23 25.75 9.87
CA ALA A 278 18.77 24.60 9.16
C ALA A 278 17.67 23.60 8.75
N SER A 279 16.51 23.57 9.42
CA SER A 279 15.44 22.64 9.05
C SER A 279 14.96 22.90 7.62
N LEU A 280 14.56 21.84 6.91
CA LEU A 280 14.29 21.91 5.48
C LEU A 280 13.24 22.97 5.13
N LEU A 281 12.16 23.04 5.92
CA LEU A 281 11.07 23.98 5.75
C LEU A 281 11.51 25.43 5.96
N GLU A 282 12.22 25.72 7.05
CA GLU A 282 12.66 27.10 7.35
C GLU A 282 13.67 27.59 6.32
N ASN A 283 14.59 26.73 5.90
CA ASN A 283 15.53 27.02 4.82
C ASN A 283 14.79 27.35 3.52
N THR A 284 13.78 26.56 3.16
CA THR A 284 12.94 26.78 1.98
C THR A 284 12.17 28.09 2.06
N ILE A 285 11.52 28.38 3.20
CA ILE A 285 10.77 29.63 3.42
C ILE A 285 11.70 30.83 3.27
N ASN A 286 12.90 30.78 3.85
CA ASN A 286 13.87 31.87 3.79
C ASN A 286 14.30 32.17 2.35
N GLN A 287 14.53 31.13 1.52
CA GLN A 287 14.86 31.33 0.10
C GLN A 287 13.66 31.87 -0.71
N LEU A 288 12.45 31.33 -0.48
CA LEU A 288 11.25 31.79 -1.17
C LEU A 288 10.93 33.27 -0.88
N ASP A 289 11.11 33.69 0.37
CA ASP A 289 10.88 35.07 0.80
C ASP A 289 11.99 36.00 0.27
N ALA A 290 13.26 35.57 0.33
CA ALA A 290 14.39 36.35 -0.18
C ALA A 290 14.34 36.60 -1.69
N GLU A 291 13.85 35.63 -2.47
CA GLU A 291 13.72 35.75 -3.93
C GLU A 291 12.36 36.31 -4.40
N ASP A 292 11.44 36.61 -3.47
CA ASP A 292 10.07 37.09 -3.75
C ASP A 292 9.31 36.20 -4.77
N CYS A 293 9.52 34.89 -4.66
CA CYS A 293 9.08 33.91 -5.65
C CYS A 293 7.56 33.71 -5.69
N LEU A 294 6.83 34.08 -4.62
CA LEU A 294 5.37 33.90 -4.56
C LEU A 294 4.62 34.68 -5.65
N ARG A 295 5.19 35.76 -6.20
CA ARG A 295 4.58 36.52 -7.30
C ARG A 295 4.49 35.74 -8.61
N LYS A 296 5.34 34.72 -8.78
CA LYS A 296 5.41 33.89 -9.99
C LYS A 296 4.45 32.69 -9.92
N VAL A 297 3.87 32.39 -8.75
CA VAL A 297 3.00 31.23 -8.56
C VAL A 297 1.58 31.54 -9.05
N PRO A 298 1.07 30.79 -10.04
CA PRO A 298 -0.31 30.97 -10.50
C PRO A 298 -1.30 30.57 -9.39
N ASN A 299 -2.44 31.26 -9.32
CA ASN A 299 -3.53 30.95 -8.37
C ASN A 299 -3.10 30.86 -6.89
N ILE A 300 -2.16 31.72 -6.46
CA ILE A 300 -1.58 31.72 -5.10
C ILE A 300 -2.62 31.75 -3.96
N ALA A 301 -3.85 32.20 -4.22
CA ALA A 301 -4.94 32.19 -3.25
C ALA A 301 -5.28 30.78 -2.72
N ILE A 302 -5.01 29.72 -3.49
CA ILE A 302 -5.18 28.32 -3.06
C ILE A 302 -4.25 27.98 -1.89
N TYR A 303 -3.08 28.61 -1.82
CA TYR A 303 -2.08 28.38 -0.79
C TYR A 303 -2.32 29.16 0.51
N GLY A 304 -3.44 29.88 0.63
CA GLY A 304 -3.83 30.56 1.86
C GLY A 304 -4.22 32.02 1.66
N SER A 305 -4.78 32.59 2.73
CA SER A 305 -5.28 33.97 2.72
C SER A 305 -4.21 34.97 3.13
N THR A 306 -3.28 34.56 3.99
CA THR A 306 -2.17 35.41 4.47
C THR A 306 -0.85 35.09 3.77
N GLN A 307 0.10 36.03 3.79
CA GLN A 307 1.44 35.81 3.23
C GLN A 307 2.19 34.69 3.96
N GLU A 308 2.08 34.61 5.29
CA GLU A 308 2.73 33.55 6.07
C GLU A 308 2.15 32.17 5.74
N GLU A 309 0.82 32.06 5.59
CA GLU A 309 0.18 30.81 5.14
C GLU A 309 0.65 30.40 3.75
N ARG A 310 0.72 31.35 2.82
CA ARG A 310 1.17 31.10 1.44
C ARG A 310 2.62 30.62 1.39
N LEU A 311 3.52 31.31 2.11
CA LEU A 311 4.93 30.90 2.22
C LEU A 311 5.04 29.49 2.81
N PHE A 312 4.32 29.22 3.90
CA PHE A 312 4.33 27.92 4.55
C PHE A 312 3.83 26.81 3.62
N ASN A 313 2.66 26.97 2.99
CA ASN A 313 2.06 25.91 2.17
C ASN A 313 2.86 25.66 0.89
N VAL A 314 3.40 26.71 0.23
CA VAL A 314 4.28 26.56 -0.93
C VAL A 314 5.59 25.86 -0.54
N ALA A 315 6.24 26.31 0.55
CA ALA A 315 7.46 25.68 1.04
C ALA A 315 7.23 24.21 1.44
N MET A 316 6.09 23.92 2.06
CA MET A 316 5.72 22.58 2.47
C MET A 316 5.53 21.66 1.25
N GLU A 317 4.87 22.13 0.19
CA GLU A 317 4.71 21.36 -1.05
C GLU A 317 6.05 21.05 -1.73
N LEU A 318 6.98 22.02 -1.77
CA LEU A 318 8.34 21.80 -2.27
C LEU A 318 9.10 20.78 -1.40
N CYS A 319 9.07 20.95 -0.07
CA CYS A 319 9.72 20.04 0.87
C CYS A 319 9.21 18.60 0.73
N ILE A 320 7.89 18.41 0.62
CA ILE A 320 7.28 17.09 0.39
C ILE A 320 7.78 16.51 -0.93
N THR A 321 7.79 17.31 -2.00
CA THR A 321 8.26 16.87 -3.33
C THR A 321 9.72 16.40 -3.28
N TRP A 322 10.60 17.14 -2.60
CA TRP A 322 12.01 16.79 -2.45
C TRP A 322 12.24 15.58 -1.54
N ILE A 323 11.57 15.51 -0.40
CA ILE A 323 11.65 14.35 0.51
C ILE A 323 11.12 13.09 -0.19
N ASN A 324 10.04 13.17 -0.97
CA ASN A 324 9.53 12.06 -1.79
C ASN A 324 10.60 11.52 -2.74
N ARG A 325 11.31 12.41 -3.45
CA ARG A 325 12.41 12.01 -4.35
C ARG A 325 13.54 11.34 -3.58
N ILE A 326 13.96 11.90 -2.45
CA ILE A 326 15.07 11.34 -1.64
C ILE A 326 14.70 9.95 -1.10
N LEU A 327 13.48 9.79 -0.58
CA LEU A 327 13.02 8.49 -0.07
C LEU A 327 12.88 7.45 -1.18
N PHE A 328 12.37 7.85 -2.34
CA PHE A 328 12.35 6.99 -3.53
C PHE A 328 13.75 6.52 -3.91
N LEU A 329 14.73 7.43 -3.92
CA LEU A 329 16.11 7.09 -4.22
C LEU A 329 16.74 6.19 -3.16
N LYS A 330 16.33 6.32 -1.90
CA LYS A 330 16.80 5.45 -0.84
C LYS A 330 16.29 4.02 -1.00
N LEU A 331 15.04 3.85 -1.44
CA LEU A 331 14.48 2.55 -1.81
C LEU A 331 15.20 1.95 -3.01
N LEU A 332 15.42 2.75 -4.07
CA LEU A 332 16.15 2.31 -5.26
C LEU A 332 17.58 1.88 -4.94
N GLU A 333 18.31 2.67 -4.15
CA GLU A 333 19.66 2.32 -3.69
C GLU A 333 19.65 0.99 -2.92
N ALA A 334 18.72 0.81 -1.98
CA ALA A 334 18.63 -0.40 -1.18
C ALA A 334 18.34 -1.64 -2.04
N GLN A 335 17.49 -1.51 -3.06
CA GLN A 335 17.24 -2.60 -4.00
C GLN A 335 18.44 -2.91 -4.88
N MET A 336 19.11 -1.90 -5.42
CA MET A 336 20.31 -2.10 -6.23
C MET A 336 21.40 -2.80 -5.40
N LEU A 337 21.60 -2.38 -4.14
CA LEU A 337 22.50 -3.07 -3.23
C LEU A 337 22.07 -4.53 -3.01
N LYS A 338 20.79 -4.82 -2.84
CA LYS A 338 20.26 -6.19 -2.69
C LYS A 338 20.56 -7.05 -3.92
N TYR A 339 20.32 -6.54 -5.13
CA TYR A 339 20.54 -7.28 -6.38
C TYR A 339 22.01 -7.62 -6.63
N HIS A 340 22.93 -6.87 -6.01
CA HIS A 340 24.38 -7.01 -6.16
C HIS A 340 25.07 -7.37 -4.84
N ASN A 341 24.40 -8.13 -3.96
CA ASN A 341 24.98 -8.69 -2.73
C ASN A 341 25.70 -7.65 -1.84
N GLY A 342 25.21 -6.40 -1.79
CA GLY A 342 25.73 -5.34 -0.95
C GLY A 342 26.97 -4.60 -1.50
N GLU A 343 27.31 -4.75 -2.79
CA GLU A 343 28.44 -4.07 -3.40
C GLU A 343 28.33 -2.53 -3.31
N GLN A 344 29.31 -1.89 -2.66
CA GLN A 344 29.26 -0.47 -2.31
C GLN A 344 29.30 0.49 -3.52
N CYS A 345 29.69 0.02 -4.70
CA CYS A 345 29.67 0.84 -5.92
C CYS A 345 28.25 1.29 -6.30
N TYR A 346 27.24 0.47 -5.97
CA TYR A 346 25.82 0.76 -6.18
C TYR A 346 25.23 1.71 -5.12
N LYS A 347 25.95 2.01 -4.04
CA LYS A 347 25.55 3.05 -3.07
C LYS A 347 25.80 4.44 -3.68
N PHE A 348 24.80 5.31 -3.68
CA PHE A 348 24.91 6.64 -4.29
C PHE A 348 24.36 7.81 -3.46
N LEU A 349 23.46 7.56 -2.51
CA LEU A 349 22.99 8.55 -1.53
C LEU A 349 23.95 8.59 -0.34
N SER A 350 25.12 9.16 -0.55
CA SER A 350 26.08 9.38 0.53
C SER A 350 26.75 10.73 0.42
N ILE A 351 27.22 11.26 1.56
CA ILE A 351 27.91 12.55 1.60
C ILE A 351 29.24 12.54 0.82
N GLN A 352 29.79 11.35 0.53
CA GLN A 352 30.98 11.24 -0.31
C GLN A 352 30.69 11.53 -1.79
N LYS A 353 29.51 11.14 -2.29
CA LYS A 353 29.10 11.39 -3.68
C LYS A 353 28.25 12.64 -3.85
N ILE A 354 27.43 12.97 -2.85
CA ILE A 354 26.51 14.11 -2.86
C ILE A 354 26.87 14.99 -1.67
N ARG A 355 27.72 16.01 -1.89
CA ARG A 355 28.26 16.82 -0.80
C ARG A 355 27.28 17.89 -0.33
N ASP A 356 26.48 18.39 -1.26
CA ASP A 356 25.55 19.49 -1.04
C ASP A 356 24.27 19.38 -1.88
N PHE A 357 23.41 20.41 -1.76
CA PHE A 357 22.16 20.49 -2.49
C PHE A 357 22.34 20.74 -4.00
N ASP A 358 23.50 21.25 -4.45
CA ASP A 358 23.83 21.37 -5.88
C ASP A 358 24.11 19.99 -6.49
N ASP A 359 24.89 19.15 -5.81
CA ASP A 359 25.12 17.76 -6.19
C ASP A 359 23.80 16.97 -6.18
N LEU A 360 22.92 17.21 -5.20
CA LEU A 360 21.60 16.56 -5.12
C LEU A 360 20.67 16.97 -6.27
N ASN A 361 20.67 18.25 -6.62
CA ASN A 361 19.94 18.77 -7.78
C ASN A 361 20.47 18.18 -9.10
N THR A 362 21.79 18.00 -9.20
CA THR A 362 22.44 17.33 -10.33
C THR A 362 21.97 15.88 -10.44
N LEU A 363 21.91 15.15 -9.33
CA LEU A 363 21.37 13.80 -9.29
C LEU A 363 19.92 13.75 -9.80
N PHE A 364 19.05 14.64 -9.33
CA PHE A 364 17.65 14.68 -9.78
C PHE A 364 17.52 14.92 -11.29
N PHE A 365 18.10 16.01 -11.79
CA PHE A 365 17.74 16.51 -13.12
C PHE A 365 18.75 16.18 -14.23
N GLN A 366 19.99 15.85 -13.87
CA GLN A 366 21.06 15.54 -14.84
C GLN A 366 21.45 14.06 -14.88
N VAL A 367 21.05 13.28 -13.86
CA VAL A 367 21.29 11.83 -13.81
C VAL A 367 19.99 11.06 -14.00
N LEU A 368 19.05 11.18 -13.06
CA LEU A 368 17.83 10.34 -13.04
C LEU A 368 16.82 10.72 -14.12
N ALA A 369 16.76 12.00 -14.48
CA ALA A 369 15.91 12.53 -15.53
C ALA A 369 16.59 12.56 -16.92
N ARG A 370 17.81 12.01 -17.06
CA ARG A 370 18.57 12.06 -18.31
C ARG A 370 19.12 10.68 -18.69
N ASN A 371 18.91 10.29 -19.95
CA ASN A 371 19.39 9.02 -20.49
C ASN A 371 20.92 8.92 -20.35
N VAL A 372 21.41 7.73 -19.98
CA VAL A 372 22.82 7.44 -19.72
C VAL A 372 23.73 7.87 -20.87
N TYR A 373 23.31 7.66 -22.12
CA TYR A 373 24.10 8.01 -23.31
C TYR A 373 24.22 9.52 -23.55
N GLN A 374 23.37 10.33 -22.92
CA GLN A 374 23.38 11.78 -23.04
C GLN A 374 24.11 12.46 -21.87
N ARG A 375 24.58 11.71 -20.86
CA ARG A 375 25.26 12.25 -19.67
C ARG A 375 26.68 12.70 -20.02
N THR A 376 27.17 13.70 -19.30
CA THR A 376 28.55 14.17 -19.46
C THR A 376 29.54 13.18 -18.85
N ALA A 377 30.80 13.20 -19.29
CA ALA A 377 31.84 12.31 -18.78
C ALA A 377 32.06 12.44 -17.26
N SER A 378 31.94 13.66 -16.70
CA SER A 378 32.03 13.87 -15.25
C SER A 378 30.90 13.15 -14.50
N ILE A 379 29.67 13.27 -14.99
CA ILE A 379 28.51 12.64 -14.38
C ILE A 379 28.61 11.12 -14.43
N LEU A 380 29.06 10.57 -15.56
CA LEU A 380 29.24 9.12 -15.71
C LEU A 380 30.27 8.57 -14.72
N LYS A 381 31.32 9.33 -14.42
CA LYS A 381 32.34 8.92 -13.45
C LYS A 381 31.76 8.80 -12.02
N ASP A 382 30.91 9.74 -11.63
CA ASP A 382 30.40 9.82 -10.26
C ASP A 382 29.12 8.95 -10.06
N PHE A 383 28.33 8.76 -11.11
CA PHE A 383 27.03 8.09 -11.09
C PHE A 383 26.86 7.00 -12.16
N GLU A 384 27.93 6.25 -12.44
CA GLU A 384 27.98 5.19 -13.46
C GLU A 384 26.81 4.20 -13.36
N PHE A 385 26.58 3.66 -12.16
CA PHE A 385 25.60 2.62 -11.90
C PHE A 385 24.18 3.15 -11.66
N VAL A 386 23.99 4.48 -11.59
CA VAL A 386 22.66 5.06 -11.30
C VAL A 386 21.81 5.03 -12.57
N PRO A 387 20.65 4.36 -12.56
CA PRO A 387 19.84 4.17 -13.76
C PRO A 387 19.20 5.49 -14.23
N TYR A 388 18.74 5.48 -15.47
CA TYR A 388 17.76 6.46 -15.96
C TYR A 388 16.36 5.91 -15.67
N LEU A 389 15.49 6.69 -15.02
CA LEU A 389 14.17 6.18 -14.60
C LEU A 389 13.03 6.60 -15.52
N ASN A 390 13.28 7.56 -16.42
CA ASN A 390 12.26 8.15 -17.31
C ASN A 390 10.94 8.54 -16.59
N SER A 391 10.98 8.91 -15.32
CA SER A 391 9.79 9.12 -14.50
C SER A 391 9.48 10.62 -14.35
N SER A 392 8.18 10.97 -14.41
CA SER A 392 7.72 12.33 -14.09
C SER A 392 8.07 12.76 -12.66
N LEU A 393 8.41 11.81 -11.77
CA LEU A 393 8.92 12.08 -10.43
C LEU A 393 10.17 12.97 -10.42
N PHE A 394 11.07 12.81 -11.39
CA PHE A 394 12.35 13.54 -11.48
C PHE A 394 12.32 14.64 -12.55
N GLU A 395 11.16 14.94 -13.12
CA GLU A 395 10.99 16.14 -13.93
C GLU A 395 10.83 17.37 -13.05
N VAL A 396 11.29 18.52 -13.55
CA VAL A 396 11.12 19.79 -12.85
C VAL A 396 9.63 20.11 -12.81
N THR A 397 9.07 20.20 -11.62
CA THR A 397 7.64 20.52 -11.46
C THR A 397 7.36 21.99 -11.82
N GLU A 398 6.12 22.31 -12.14
CA GLU A 398 5.71 23.69 -12.42
C GLU A 398 6.03 24.62 -11.23
N LEU A 399 5.81 24.16 -10.00
CA LEU A 399 6.13 24.92 -8.79
C LEU A 399 7.64 25.17 -8.66
N GLU A 400 8.49 24.16 -8.89
CA GLU A 400 9.96 24.33 -8.86
C GLU A 400 10.46 25.24 -9.99
N SER A 401 9.80 25.22 -11.15
CA SER A 401 10.13 26.10 -12.27
C SER A 401 9.74 27.56 -11.98
N ASN A 402 8.59 27.77 -11.33
CA ASN A 402 8.08 29.10 -11.01
C ASN A 402 8.72 29.70 -9.76
N THR A 403 9.24 28.87 -8.85
CA THR A 403 9.82 29.31 -7.57
C THR A 403 11.31 29.01 -7.48
N ILE A 404 11.69 28.02 -6.68
CA ILE A 404 13.07 27.61 -6.41
C ILE A 404 13.21 26.09 -6.61
N LYS A 405 14.44 25.67 -6.90
CA LYS A 405 14.84 24.26 -6.92
C LYS A 405 15.60 23.92 -5.64
N ILE A 406 15.82 22.63 -5.42
CA ILE A 406 16.47 22.15 -4.19
C ILE A 406 17.88 22.73 -3.99
N ASN A 407 18.59 23.09 -5.06
CA ASN A 407 19.92 23.67 -4.96
C ASN A 407 19.98 25.10 -4.41
N SER A 408 18.85 25.81 -4.32
CA SER A 408 18.79 27.11 -3.65
C SER A 408 18.98 27.00 -2.13
N LEU A 409 18.86 25.79 -1.55
CA LEU A 409 18.94 25.58 -0.11
C LEU A 409 20.37 25.74 0.42
N SER A 410 20.49 26.41 1.58
CA SER A 410 21.76 26.63 2.25
C SER A 410 22.16 25.44 3.12
N GLN A 411 23.45 25.11 3.17
CA GLN A 411 24.00 24.09 4.08
C GLN A 411 24.92 24.69 5.16
N ARG A 412 24.86 26.02 5.35
CA ARG A 412 25.76 26.74 6.28
C ARG A 412 25.45 26.47 7.75
N SER A 413 24.19 26.20 8.07
CA SER A 413 23.72 26.00 9.43
C SER A 413 23.57 24.52 9.74
N GLU A 414 23.78 24.16 11.01
CA GLU A 414 23.60 22.79 11.48
C GLU A 414 22.27 22.63 12.22
N LEU A 415 21.64 21.48 12.01
CA LEU A 415 20.43 21.08 12.71
C LEU A 415 20.82 20.18 13.91
N PRO A 416 20.39 20.52 15.15
CA PRO A 416 20.58 19.66 16.31
C PRO A 416 19.92 18.30 16.12
N LEU A 417 20.48 17.24 16.70
CA LEU A 417 19.84 15.93 16.68
C LEU A 417 18.54 15.93 17.48
N PHE A 418 17.60 15.09 17.05
CA PHE A 418 16.36 14.86 17.78
C PHE A 418 16.66 14.12 19.09
N THR A 419 15.98 14.45 20.19
CA THR A 419 16.29 13.92 21.54
C THR A 419 16.32 12.39 21.60
N ASN A 420 15.46 11.71 20.83
CA ASN A 420 15.40 10.26 20.74
C ASN A 420 15.89 9.73 19.38
N SER A 421 16.77 10.50 18.72
CA SER A 421 17.30 10.17 17.40
C SER A 421 17.85 8.75 17.35
N VAL A 422 17.63 8.06 16.23
CA VAL A 422 18.25 6.77 15.94
C VAL A 422 19.79 6.83 15.98
N LEU A 423 20.37 8.02 15.82
CA LEU A 423 21.82 8.23 15.77
C LEU A 423 22.50 8.32 17.15
N ILE A 424 21.74 8.49 18.25
CA ILE A 424 22.29 8.78 19.59
C ILE A 424 22.90 7.54 20.29
N ASN A 425 22.57 6.31 19.87
CA ASN A 425 22.94 5.07 20.57
C ASN A 425 23.79 4.08 19.76
N ARG A 426 24.49 4.52 18.70
CA ARG A 426 25.46 3.65 18.03
C ARG A 426 26.71 3.52 18.89
N LYS A 427 26.83 2.38 19.58
CA LYS A 427 27.97 1.96 20.43
C LYS A 427 29.30 2.43 19.80
N GLU A 428 29.84 3.55 20.30
CA GLU A 428 31.23 4.02 20.20
C GLU A 428 31.86 4.63 18.92
N LYS A 429 31.15 5.13 17.88
CA LYS A 429 31.91 5.79 16.77
C LYS A 429 31.56 7.20 16.28
N GLN A 430 30.54 7.89 16.80
CA GLN A 430 30.44 9.36 16.68
C GLN A 430 29.25 9.91 17.48
N GLN A 431 29.50 10.75 18.48
CA GLN A 431 28.49 11.58 19.13
C GLN A 431 28.40 12.91 18.37
N PHE A 432 27.57 12.97 17.32
CA PHE A 432 27.23 14.27 16.73
C PHE A 432 26.12 14.90 17.57
N ASN A 433 26.28 16.17 17.98
CA ASN A 433 25.20 16.92 18.64
C ASN A 433 24.33 17.66 17.63
N SER A 434 24.91 18.03 16.50
CA SER A 434 24.28 18.71 15.37
C SER A 434 24.99 18.26 14.08
N LEU A 435 24.27 18.33 12.96
CA LEU A 435 24.77 18.01 11.63
C LEU A 435 24.17 18.97 10.60
N PRO A 436 24.88 19.27 9.49
CA PRO A 436 24.25 19.89 8.33
C PRO A 436 23.04 19.09 7.87
N THR A 437 21.97 19.75 7.43
CA THR A 437 20.65 19.15 7.20
C THR A 437 20.68 17.97 6.25
N LEU A 438 21.43 18.07 5.14
CA LEU A 438 21.57 16.99 4.17
C LEU A 438 22.32 15.78 4.77
N ASN A 439 23.40 16.03 5.52
CA ASN A 439 24.17 14.99 6.20
C ASN A 439 23.31 14.27 7.24
N TYR A 440 22.53 15.04 8.01
CA TYR A 440 21.61 14.47 9.00
C TYR A 440 20.57 13.61 8.29
N LEU A 441 19.94 14.10 7.23
CA LEU A 441 18.96 13.33 6.48
C LEU A 441 19.53 12.00 5.94
N PHE A 442 20.71 12.01 5.33
CA PHE A 442 21.34 10.77 4.84
C PHE A 442 21.73 9.82 5.97
N ALA A 443 22.34 10.32 7.05
CA ALA A 443 22.70 9.49 8.20
C ALA A 443 21.46 8.86 8.87
N PHE A 444 20.39 9.64 9.00
CA PHE A 444 19.09 9.19 9.48
C PHE A 444 18.52 8.08 8.59
N LEU A 445 18.47 8.28 7.27
CA LEU A 445 17.96 7.26 6.35
C LEU A 445 18.84 6.00 6.31
N ASP A 446 20.16 6.13 6.41
CA ASP A 446 21.10 5.01 6.50
C ASP A 446 20.94 4.17 7.79
N ALA A 447 20.26 4.70 8.80
CA ALA A 447 19.98 3.97 10.03
C ALA A 447 18.78 3.01 9.93
N TYR A 448 18.02 3.08 8.84
CA TYR A 448 16.88 2.20 8.57
C TYR A 448 17.14 1.28 7.36
N ASN A 449 16.39 0.19 7.26
CA ASN A 449 16.43 -0.71 6.10
C ASN A 449 15.32 -0.32 5.12
N PHE A 450 15.68 -0.04 3.87
CA PHE A 450 14.76 0.36 2.79
C PHE A 450 14.64 -0.72 1.69
N ALA A 451 15.14 -1.94 1.92
CA ALA A 451 14.95 -3.02 0.97
C ALA A 451 13.44 -3.29 0.73
N SER A 452 13.06 -3.63 -0.51
CA SER A 452 11.66 -3.88 -0.91
C SER A 452 11.00 -5.03 -0.17
N GLU A 453 11.80 -5.98 0.28
CA GLU A 453 11.42 -7.17 1.03
C GLU A 453 12.52 -7.37 2.06
N GLY A 454 12.15 -7.63 3.30
CA GLY A 454 13.14 -7.95 4.32
C GLY A 454 13.87 -9.27 4.00
N SER A 455 15.10 -9.41 4.47
CA SER A 455 15.92 -10.59 4.20
C SER A 455 15.80 -11.62 5.34
N GLU A 456 15.75 -12.90 4.98
CA GLU A 456 15.89 -14.03 5.92
C GLU A 456 17.34 -14.16 6.40
N GLU A 457 17.88 -13.08 6.96
CA GLU A 457 19.30 -12.97 7.29
C GLU A 457 19.52 -12.51 8.73
N VAL A 458 20.70 -12.87 9.22
CA VAL A 458 21.23 -12.43 10.50
C VAL A 458 22.17 -11.27 10.24
N GLN A 459 21.94 -10.13 10.87
CA GLN A 459 22.66 -8.88 10.64
C GLN A 459 23.22 -8.33 11.95
N GLU A 460 24.41 -7.70 11.91
CA GLU A 460 25.04 -7.11 13.10
C GLU A 460 24.12 -6.11 13.83
N GLU A 461 23.41 -5.29 13.07
CA GLU A 461 22.34 -4.42 13.55
C GLU A 461 21.09 -4.68 12.70
N ALA A 462 20.03 -5.23 13.29
CA ALA A 462 18.75 -5.40 12.61
C ALA A 462 18.07 -4.03 12.48
N LYS A 463 18.35 -3.34 11.39
CA LYS A 463 17.71 -2.06 11.08
C LYS A 463 16.21 -2.26 10.86
N THR A 464 15.41 -1.37 11.44
CA THR A 464 13.96 -1.40 11.20
C THR A 464 13.66 -1.19 9.72
N LEU A 465 12.85 -2.09 9.14
CA LEU A 465 12.38 -2.01 7.77
C LEU A 465 11.39 -0.86 7.60
N ILE A 466 11.59 -0.06 6.55
CA ILE A 466 10.68 1.00 6.11
C ILE A 466 10.23 0.63 4.69
N ASN A 467 9.06 -0.01 4.60
CA ASN A 467 8.47 -0.43 3.33
C ASN A 467 7.62 0.69 2.68
N ALA A 468 7.12 0.41 1.48
CA ALA A 468 6.28 1.34 0.70
C ALA A 468 5.03 1.79 1.45
N SER A 469 4.37 0.86 2.14
CA SER A 469 3.12 1.10 2.88
C SER A 469 3.34 2.03 4.07
N VAL A 470 4.44 1.84 4.83
CA VAL A 470 4.84 2.72 5.94
C VAL A 470 5.14 4.14 5.44
N LEU A 471 5.82 4.29 4.30
CA LEU A 471 6.07 5.61 3.70
C LEU A 471 4.76 6.29 3.28
N GLY A 472 3.86 5.55 2.63
CA GLY A 472 2.54 6.05 2.28
C GLY A 472 1.78 6.59 3.50
N LEU A 473 1.80 5.83 4.60
CA LEU A 473 1.24 6.19 5.90
C LEU A 473 1.86 7.46 6.50
N ILE A 474 3.18 7.59 6.44
CA ILE A 474 3.90 8.77 6.93
C ILE A 474 3.45 10.02 6.18
N PHE A 475 3.38 9.96 4.85
CA PHE A 475 3.00 11.11 4.04
C PHE A 475 1.52 11.47 4.16
N GLU A 476 0.63 10.48 4.31
CA GLU A 476 -0.76 10.73 4.66
C GLU A 476 -0.87 11.57 5.94
N LYS A 477 -0.10 11.19 6.97
CA LYS A 477 -0.07 11.94 8.23
C LYS A 477 0.55 13.33 8.09
N ILE A 478 1.62 13.47 7.31
CA ILE A 478 2.29 14.76 7.05
C ILE A 478 1.34 15.73 6.33
N ASN A 479 0.57 15.24 5.35
CA ASN A 479 -0.44 16.05 4.67
C ASN A 479 -1.59 16.47 5.62
N GLY A 480 -1.78 15.73 6.70
CA GLY A 480 -2.70 16.08 7.79
C GLY A 480 -4.17 15.84 7.44
N HIS A 481 -4.97 15.63 8.47
CA HIS A 481 -6.43 15.46 8.39
C HIS A 481 -7.21 16.75 8.10
N LYS A 482 -6.59 17.76 7.47
CA LYS A 482 -7.28 19.03 7.15
C LYS A 482 -8.49 18.79 6.23
N ASP A 483 -8.40 17.80 5.33
CA ASP A 483 -9.38 17.55 4.27
C ASP A 483 -10.23 16.28 4.48
N GLY A 484 -10.26 15.71 5.69
CA GLY A 484 -11.06 14.50 5.99
C GLY A 484 -10.45 13.18 5.48
N SER A 485 -9.15 13.15 5.19
CA SER A 485 -8.41 11.93 4.85
C SER A 485 -8.45 10.91 6.00
N VAL A 486 -8.95 9.71 5.72
CA VAL A 486 -9.05 8.60 6.70
C VAL A 486 -8.18 7.44 6.24
N PHE A 487 -7.23 7.06 7.09
CA PHE A 487 -6.43 5.86 6.84
C PHE A 487 -7.31 4.62 6.89
N THR A 488 -7.22 3.82 5.83
CA THR A 488 -7.90 2.53 5.75
C THR A 488 -6.90 1.43 6.11
N PRO A 489 -7.14 0.64 7.17
CA PRO A 489 -6.29 -0.50 7.51
C PRO A 489 -6.14 -1.48 6.34
N GLY A 490 -4.93 -2.00 6.12
CA GLY A 490 -4.63 -2.85 4.96
C GLY A 490 -5.43 -4.15 4.88
N PHE A 491 -5.88 -4.70 6.02
CA PHE A 491 -6.77 -5.89 5.98
C PHE A 491 -8.15 -5.56 5.39
N ILE A 492 -8.63 -4.31 5.54
CA ILE A 492 -9.90 -3.86 4.98
C ILE A 492 -9.74 -3.65 3.47
N THR A 493 -8.69 -2.94 3.04
CA THR A 493 -8.42 -2.72 1.60
C THR A 493 -8.22 -4.05 0.88
N MET A 494 -7.43 -4.97 1.46
CA MET A 494 -7.21 -6.31 0.91
C MET A 494 -8.53 -7.09 0.77
N TYR A 495 -9.38 -7.10 1.80
CA TYR A 495 -10.67 -7.81 1.74
C TYR A 495 -11.61 -7.21 0.69
N MET A 496 -11.79 -5.89 0.71
CA MET A 496 -12.66 -5.19 -0.25
C MET A 496 -12.19 -5.38 -1.69
N CYS A 497 -10.88 -5.23 -1.95
CA CYS A 497 -10.32 -5.45 -3.28
C CYS A 497 -10.47 -6.90 -3.71
N ARG A 498 -10.23 -7.88 -2.83
CA ARG A 498 -10.44 -9.30 -3.15
C ARG A 498 -11.85 -9.57 -3.67
N GLU A 499 -12.87 -9.08 -2.97
CA GLU A 499 -14.28 -9.31 -3.37
C GLU A 499 -14.66 -8.50 -4.61
N ALA A 500 -14.37 -7.20 -4.63
CA ALA A 500 -14.80 -6.30 -5.71
C ALA A 500 -14.09 -6.59 -7.05
N VAL A 501 -12.78 -6.85 -7.01
CA VAL A 501 -11.99 -7.14 -8.21
C VAL A 501 -12.35 -8.52 -8.76
N ALA A 502 -12.48 -9.54 -7.92
CA ALA A 502 -12.90 -10.87 -8.37
C ALA A 502 -14.29 -10.84 -9.02
N ASN A 503 -15.25 -10.11 -8.43
CA ASN A 503 -16.58 -9.95 -9.02
C ASN A 503 -16.54 -9.20 -10.36
N SER A 504 -15.70 -8.16 -10.47
CA SER A 504 -15.51 -7.41 -11.70
C SER A 504 -14.91 -8.28 -12.81
N VAL A 505 -13.94 -9.13 -12.49
CA VAL A 505 -13.37 -10.12 -13.42
C VAL A 505 -14.44 -11.12 -13.86
N LEU A 506 -15.20 -11.70 -12.92
CA LEU A 506 -16.29 -12.63 -13.22
C LEU A 506 -17.31 -12.02 -14.19
N THR A 507 -17.78 -10.82 -13.87
CA THR A 507 -18.75 -10.09 -14.68
C THR A 507 -18.20 -9.80 -16.08
N LYS A 508 -16.94 -9.39 -16.18
CA LYS A 508 -16.29 -9.11 -17.47
C LYS A 508 -16.23 -10.36 -18.36
N PHE A 509 -15.79 -11.49 -17.82
CA PHE A 509 -15.69 -12.75 -18.55
C PHE A 509 -17.07 -13.29 -18.93
N ASN A 510 -18.03 -13.25 -18.02
CA ASN A 510 -19.41 -13.67 -18.28
C ASN A 510 -20.04 -12.85 -19.41
N ASN A 511 -19.87 -11.52 -19.40
CA ASN A 511 -20.40 -10.65 -20.45
C ASN A 511 -19.70 -10.86 -21.80
N PHE A 512 -18.38 -11.09 -21.81
CA PHE A 512 -17.61 -11.26 -23.05
C PHE A 512 -17.87 -12.60 -23.73
N TYR A 513 -17.85 -13.69 -22.97
CA TYR A 513 -18.03 -15.06 -23.49
C TYR A 513 -19.48 -15.56 -23.43
N ASN A 514 -20.42 -14.78 -22.87
CA ASN A 514 -21.77 -15.21 -22.53
C ASN A 514 -21.79 -16.46 -21.64
N TRP A 515 -20.97 -16.44 -20.58
CA TRP A 515 -20.89 -17.51 -19.58
C TRP A 515 -21.72 -17.17 -18.34
N ASN A 516 -21.95 -18.19 -17.49
CA ASN A 516 -22.60 -18.08 -16.19
C ASN A 516 -21.68 -18.65 -15.09
N CYS A 517 -20.42 -18.20 -15.05
CA CYS A 517 -19.47 -18.60 -14.02
C CYS A 517 -19.77 -17.87 -12.70
N THR A 518 -19.74 -18.61 -11.58
CA THR A 518 -20.02 -18.07 -10.23
C THR A 518 -18.77 -17.96 -9.36
N SER A 519 -17.71 -18.65 -9.75
CA SER A 519 -16.44 -18.66 -9.04
C SER A 519 -15.24 -18.48 -9.99
N VAL A 520 -14.10 -18.05 -9.43
CA VAL A 520 -12.82 -17.97 -10.16
C VAL A 520 -12.39 -19.36 -10.66
N THR A 521 -12.72 -20.42 -9.92
CA THR A 521 -12.47 -21.81 -10.34
C THR A 521 -13.28 -22.20 -11.57
N ASP A 522 -14.54 -21.74 -11.67
CA ASP A 522 -15.37 -21.97 -12.86
C ASP A 522 -14.76 -21.30 -14.10
N LEU A 523 -14.22 -20.08 -13.94
CA LEU A 523 -13.51 -19.39 -15.01
C LEU A 523 -12.24 -20.16 -15.42
N TYR A 524 -11.40 -20.55 -14.46
CA TYR A 524 -10.18 -21.32 -14.73
C TYR A 524 -10.45 -22.55 -15.60
N ASN A 525 -11.51 -23.30 -15.27
CA ASN A 525 -11.87 -24.53 -15.98
C ASN A 525 -12.41 -24.29 -17.41
N LYS A 526 -12.79 -23.06 -17.76
CA LYS A 526 -13.34 -22.71 -19.08
C LYS A 526 -12.39 -21.90 -19.96
N ILE A 527 -11.31 -21.36 -19.40
CA ILE A 527 -10.36 -20.55 -20.18
C ILE A 527 -9.49 -21.49 -21.02
N ASP A 528 -9.77 -21.50 -22.32
CA ASP A 528 -8.95 -22.19 -23.32
C ASP A 528 -7.92 -21.24 -23.95
N ASP A 529 -8.33 -20.00 -24.28
CA ASP A 529 -7.47 -18.96 -24.87
C ASP A 529 -6.85 -18.07 -23.79
N ILE A 530 -5.58 -18.33 -23.48
CA ILE A 530 -4.79 -17.58 -22.50
C ILE A 530 -4.62 -16.12 -22.90
N LEU A 531 -4.33 -15.87 -24.19
CA LEU A 531 -3.96 -14.55 -24.67
C LEU A 531 -5.18 -13.64 -24.66
N GLN A 532 -6.32 -14.15 -25.11
CA GLN A 532 -7.59 -13.44 -25.04
C GLN A 532 -8.01 -13.18 -23.59
N ALA A 533 -7.86 -14.17 -22.70
CA ALA A 533 -8.17 -14.00 -21.27
C ALA A 533 -7.26 -12.96 -20.59
N ASN A 534 -5.96 -12.95 -20.89
CA ASN A 534 -5.03 -11.95 -20.36
C ASN A 534 -5.39 -10.54 -20.86
N GLN A 535 -5.66 -10.38 -22.16
CA GLN A 535 -6.13 -9.12 -22.74
C GLN A 535 -7.44 -8.65 -22.10
N LEU A 536 -8.35 -9.56 -21.79
CA LEU A 536 -9.61 -9.21 -21.14
C LEU A 536 -9.40 -8.64 -19.74
N ILE A 537 -8.50 -9.23 -18.94
CA ILE A 537 -8.11 -8.65 -17.64
C ILE A 537 -7.44 -7.28 -17.81
N ASN A 538 -6.56 -7.12 -18.79
CA ASN A 538 -5.88 -5.83 -19.06
C ASN A 538 -6.85 -4.70 -19.49
N SER A 539 -8.09 -5.05 -19.83
CA SER A 539 -9.15 -4.10 -20.20
C SER A 539 -10.10 -3.73 -19.06
N ILE A 540 -9.88 -4.27 -17.86
CA ILE A 540 -10.71 -3.97 -16.68
C ILE A 540 -10.31 -2.62 -16.13
N THR A 541 -11.26 -1.70 -16.01
CA THR A 541 -11.03 -0.35 -15.52
C THR A 541 -11.58 -0.21 -14.09
N ILE A 542 -10.70 0.07 -13.12
CA ILE A 542 -10.97 0.25 -11.68
C ILE A 542 -10.65 1.70 -11.31
N CYS A 543 -11.60 2.39 -10.67
CA CYS A 543 -11.45 3.79 -10.30
C CYS A 543 -11.63 4.03 -8.79
N ASP A 544 -10.77 4.87 -8.22
CA ASP A 544 -10.99 5.51 -6.91
C ASP A 544 -11.16 7.03 -7.08
N PRO A 545 -12.38 7.58 -6.91
CA PRO A 545 -12.65 9.00 -7.10
C PRO A 545 -12.22 9.90 -5.92
N ALA A 546 -11.70 9.32 -4.84
CA ALA A 546 -11.10 10.02 -3.71
C ALA A 546 -9.84 9.25 -3.25
N VAL A 547 -8.90 9.09 -4.19
CA VAL A 547 -7.83 8.08 -4.11
C VAL A 547 -6.91 8.24 -2.90
N GLY A 548 -6.80 9.46 -2.36
CA GLY A 548 -5.90 9.75 -1.25
C GLY A 548 -4.48 9.30 -1.57
N SER A 549 -3.94 8.42 -0.72
CA SER A 549 -2.59 7.87 -0.89
C SER A 549 -2.49 6.67 -1.85
N GLY A 550 -3.60 6.21 -2.42
CA GLY A 550 -3.62 5.11 -3.37
C GLY A 550 -3.59 3.71 -2.76
N HIS A 551 -3.97 3.53 -1.50
CA HIS A 551 -3.97 2.21 -0.85
C HIS A 551 -4.84 1.19 -1.62
N PHE A 552 -6.09 1.55 -1.95
CA PHE A 552 -6.97 0.67 -2.73
C PHE A 552 -6.42 0.30 -4.10
N LEU A 553 -5.75 1.23 -4.80
CA LEU A 553 -5.17 0.95 -6.11
C LEU A 553 -4.01 -0.05 -6.03
N VAL A 554 -3.18 0.04 -4.98
CA VAL A 554 -2.11 -0.96 -4.75
C VAL A 554 -2.69 -2.32 -4.38
N SER A 555 -3.71 -2.36 -3.52
CA SER A 555 -4.40 -3.62 -3.19
C SER A 555 -5.05 -4.24 -4.43
N ALA A 556 -5.66 -3.42 -5.30
CA ALA A 556 -6.26 -3.87 -6.56
C ALA A 556 -5.21 -4.37 -7.56
N LEU A 557 -4.04 -3.71 -7.65
CA LEU A 557 -2.90 -4.17 -8.44
C LEU A 557 -2.48 -5.59 -8.03
N ASN A 558 -2.26 -5.80 -6.73
CA ASN A 558 -1.84 -7.08 -6.19
C ASN A 558 -2.89 -8.17 -6.43
N GLU A 559 -4.17 -7.85 -6.25
CA GLU A 559 -5.27 -8.80 -6.49
C GLU A 559 -5.42 -9.17 -7.98
N LEU A 560 -5.28 -8.22 -8.92
CA LEU A 560 -5.31 -8.52 -10.35
C LEU A 560 -4.17 -9.45 -10.76
N ILE A 561 -2.95 -9.24 -10.24
CA ILE A 561 -1.82 -10.16 -10.48
C ILE A 561 -2.11 -11.55 -9.90
N ARG A 562 -2.64 -11.62 -8.67
CA ARG A 562 -3.05 -12.89 -8.04
C ARG A 562 -4.09 -13.62 -8.87
N LEU A 563 -5.10 -12.91 -9.38
CA LEU A 563 -6.15 -13.50 -10.23
C LEU A 563 -5.61 -14.00 -11.57
N LYS A 564 -4.68 -13.28 -12.21
CA LYS A 564 -3.99 -13.78 -13.41
C LYS A 564 -3.26 -15.09 -13.14
N TYR A 565 -2.57 -15.18 -12.01
CA TYR A 565 -1.91 -16.41 -11.58
C TYR A 565 -2.90 -17.54 -11.29
N GLU A 566 -3.99 -17.24 -10.56
CA GLU A 566 -5.01 -18.25 -10.22
C GLU A 566 -5.72 -18.81 -11.46
N LEU A 567 -6.02 -17.94 -12.43
CA LEU A 567 -6.60 -18.31 -13.72
C LEU A 567 -5.59 -18.98 -14.67
N GLY A 568 -4.31 -19.06 -14.30
CA GLY A 568 -3.26 -19.68 -15.12
C GLY A 568 -2.96 -18.91 -16.41
N ILE A 569 -3.19 -17.60 -16.41
CA ILE A 569 -2.99 -16.68 -17.55
C ILE A 569 -1.86 -15.68 -17.34
N LEU A 570 -1.16 -15.76 -16.20
CA LEU A 570 0.10 -15.06 -15.96
C LEU A 570 1.20 -15.73 -16.81
N VAL A 571 1.66 -15.03 -17.84
CA VAL A 571 2.61 -15.53 -18.85
C VAL A 571 3.77 -14.58 -19.01
N ASP A 572 4.94 -15.11 -19.37
CA ASP A 572 6.09 -14.30 -19.74
C ASP A 572 5.98 -13.70 -21.16
N SER A 573 7.03 -13.02 -21.60
CA SER A 573 7.15 -12.40 -22.93
C SER A 573 7.06 -13.40 -24.10
N GLU A 574 7.32 -14.68 -23.89
CA GLU A 574 7.21 -15.75 -24.89
C GLU A 574 5.85 -16.48 -24.82
N GLY A 575 4.96 -16.08 -23.89
CA GLY A 575 3.65 -16.71 -23.68
C GLY A 575 3.71 -17.98 -22.82
N LYS A 576 4.84 -18.30 -22.19
CA LYS A 576 4.98 -19.47 -21.32
C LYS A 576 4.47 -19.11 -19.92
N ARG A 577 3.54 -19.95 -19.42
CA ARG A 577 2.86 -19.75 -18.13
C ARG A 577 3.83 -19.86 -16.96
N ILE A 578 3.55 -19.10 -15.91
CA ILE A 578 4.13 -19.35 -14.58
C ILE A 578 3.39 -20.52 -13.96
N LYS A 579 4.06 -21.67 -13.81
CA LYS A 579 3.40 -22.90 -13.34
C LYS A 579 3.19 -22.86 -11.83
N LYS A 580 2.00 -23.27 -11.38
CA LYS A 580 1.68 -23.44 -9.95
C LYS A 580 2.54 -24.49 -9.24
N SER A 581 3.22 -25.37 -9.99
CA SER A 581 4.19 -26.33 -9.45
C SER A 581 5.52 -25.69 -9.05
N ASP A 582 5.87 -24.57 -9.68
CA ASP A 582 7.21 -23.99 -9.60
C ASP A 582 7.21 -22.77 -8.67
N TYR A 583 6.13 -21.99 -8.71
CA TYR A 583 5.95 -20.79 -7.91
C TYR A 583 4.54 -20.70 -7.35
N THR A 584 4.41 -20.05 -6.19
CA THR A 584 3.13 -19.69 -5.56
C THR A 584 3.08 -18.19 -5.31
N LEU A 585 2.00 -17.54 -5.75
CA LEU A 585 1.74 -16.12 -5.51
C LEU A 585 0.59 -15.99 -4.51
N SER A 586 0.84 -15.31 -3.40
CA SER A 586 -0.17 -15.05 -2.36
C SER A 586 -0.08 -13.60 -1.90
N ILE A 587 -1.19 -13.05 -1.41
CA ILE A 587 -1.21 -11.72 -0.79
C ILE A 587 -1.29 -11.91 0.72
N GLU A 588 -0.30 -11.40 1.46
CA GLU A 588 -0.28 -11.37 2.92
C GLU A 588 0.04 -9.93 3.36
N ASN A 589 -0.72 -9.39 4.33
CA ASN A 589 -0.57 -8.02 4.80
C ASN A 589 -0.56 -6.97 3.67
N ASP A 590 -1.43 -7.14 2.67
CA ASP A 590 -1.55 -6.28 1.47
C ASP A 590 -0.32 -6.26 0.54
N GLU A 591 0.65 -7.16 0.76
CA GLU A 591 1.82 -7.31 -0.11
C GLU A 591 1.76 -8.61 -0.92
N LEU A 592 2.12 -8.53 -2.20
CA LEU A 592 2.26 -9.70 -3.07
C LEU A 592 3.55 -10.44 -2.72
N ILE A 593 3.41 -11.66 -2.22
CA ILE A 593 4.53 -12.54 -1.88
C ILE A 593 4.63 -13.68 -2.90
N VAL A 594 5.84 -13.86 -3.43
CA VAL A 594 6.18 -14.94 -4.36
C VAL A 594 7.08 -15.93 -3.65
N THR A 595 6.70 -17.22 -3.69
CA THR A 595 7.52 -18.30 -3.16
C THR A 595 7.78 -19.37 -4.22
N ASP A 596 8.93 -20.04 -4.15
CA ASP A 596 9.25 -21.19 -5.02
C ASP A 596 8.52 -22.48 -4.57
N ALA A 597 8.77 -23.58 -5.28
CA ALA A 597 8.21 -24.92 -5.00
C ALA A 597 8.58 -25.48 -3.61
N GLU A 598 9.69 -25.01 -3.03
CA GLU A 598 10.14 -25.38 -1.69
C GLU A 598 9.60 -24.43 -0.60
N ASN A 599 8.75 -23.48 -0.98
CA ASN A 599 8.21 -22.41 -0.14
C ASN A 599 9.27 -21.41 0.32
N ASN A 600 10.39 -21.28 -0.38
CA ASN A 600 11.35 -20.20 -0.15
C ASN A 600 10.84 -18.91 -0.79
N LEU A 601 11.10 -17.76 -0.15
CA LEU A 601 10.84 -16.46 -0.74
C LEU A 601 11.64 -16.30 -2.04
N PHE A 602 10.99 -15.80 -3.07
CA PHE A 602 11.64 -15.46 -4.33
C PHE A 602 12.63 -14.32 -4.12
N GLU A 603 13.87 -14.50 -4.55
CA GLU A 603 14.88 -13.46 -4.57
C GLU A 603 15.35 -13.24 -6.01
N TYR A 604 15.37 -11.98 -6.43
CA TYR A 604 15.85 -11.63 -7.76
C TYR A 604 17.37 -11.76 -7.84
N ASN A 605 17.84 -12.61 -8.74
CA ASN A 605 19.24 -12.79 -9.06
C ASN A 605 19.46 -12.46 -10.54
N PRO A 606 20.11 -11.33 -10.87
CA PRO A 606 20.37 -10.92 -12.25
C PRO A 606 21.16 -11.95 -13.07
N LEU A 607 21.92 -12.84 -12.44
CA LEU A 607 22.72 -13.86 -13.12
C LEU A 607 21.90 -15.11 -13.49
N ASN A 608 20.76 -15.35 -12.82
CA ASN A 608 19.94 -16.53 -13.03
C ASN A 608 18.80 -16.26 -14.05
N GLU A 609 18.71 -17.09 -15.10
CA GLU A 609 17.75 -16.90 -16.20
C GLU A 609 16.28 -17.02 -15.77
N GLU A 610 15.93 -18.06 -15.01
CA GLU A 610 14.55 -18.21 -14.52
C GLU A 610 14.17 -17.12 -13.52
N SER A 611 15.12 -16.65 -12.68
CA SER A 611 14.90 -15.50 -11.80
C SER A 611 14.63 -14.21 -12.59
N ARG A 612 15.40 -13.95 -13.65
CA ARG A 612 15.14 -12.83 -14.57
C ARG A 612 13.77 -12.93 -15.21
N ARG A 613 13.39 -14.10 -15.70
CA ARG A 613 12.10 -14.36 -16.33
C ARG A 613 10.92 -14.05 -15.40
N ILE A 614 10.96 -14.51 -14.14
CA ILE A 614 9.90 -14.22 -13.16
C ILE A 614 9.85 -12.73 -12.83
N GLN A 615 11.00 -12.11 -12.56
CA GLN A 615 11.08 -10.69 -12.23
C GLN A 615 10.54 -9.81 -13.37
N GLU A 616 10.97 -10.08 -14.60
CA GLU A 616 10.51 -9.40 -15.81
C GLU A 616 9.00 -9.56 -16.03
N THR A 617 8.48 -10.78 -15.85
CA THR A 617 7.05 -11.08 -15.99
C THR A 617 6.23 -10.26 -15.00
N LEU A 618 6.62 -10.26 -13.72
CA LEU A 618 5.93 -9.48 -12.68
C LEU A 618 5.97 -7.98 -12.96
N PHE A 619 7.13 -7.46 -13.38
CA PHE A 619 7.25 -6.04 -13.72
C PHE A 619 6.35 -5.64 -14.89
N LYS A 620 6.41 -6.38 -16.00
CA LYS A 620 5.63 -6.08 -17.21
C LYS A 620 4.14 -6.15 -16.92
N GLU A 621 3.69 -7.16 -16.19
CA GLU A 621 2.30 -7.32 -15.85
C GLU A 621 1.80 -6.24 -14.87
N LYS A 622 2.60 -5.88 -13.85
CA LYS A 622 2.29 -4.75 -12.97
C LYS A 622 2.21 -3.44 -13.76
N LYS A 623 3.17 -3.18 -14.66
CA LYS A 623 3.19 -2.00 -15.53
C LYS A 623 1.91 -1.91 -16.37
N ILE A 624 1.53 -2.99 -17.05
CA ILE A 624 0.32 -3.04 -17.88
C ILE A 624 -0.93 -2.75 -17.06
N ILE A 625 -1.05 -3.31 -15.86
CA ILE A 625 -2.20 -3.08 -14.97
C ILE A 625 -2.24 -1.62 -14.49
N ILE A 626 -1.11 -1.07 -14.05
CA ILE A 626 -1.02 0.33 -13.63
C ILE A 626 -1.41 1.28 -14.78
N GLU A 627 -0.95 1.00 -16.00
CA GLU A 627 -1.19 1.83 -17.18
C GLU A 627 -2.62 1.74 -17.74
N ASN A 628 -3.27 0.58 -17.64
CA ASN A 628 -4.54 0.35 -18.34
C ASN A 628 -5.73 0.14 -17.41
N CYS A 629 -5.50 -0.33 -16.19
CA CYS A 629 -6.57 -0.79 -15.30
C CYS A 629 -6.86 0.17 -14.14
N LEU A 630 -5.86 0.87 -13.62
CA LEU A 630 -5.98 1.62 -12.37
C LEU A 630 -6.12 3.12 -12.63
N PHE A 631 -7.19 3.73 -12.10
CA PHE A 631 -7.51 5.15 -12.24
C PHE A 631 -7.80 5.77 -10.88
N GLY A 632 -7.35 7.01 -10.67
CA GLY A 632 -7.51 7.70 -9.39
C GLY A 632 -7.69 9.21 -9.54
N VAL A 633 -8.55 9.79 -8.72
CA VAL A 633 -8.77 11.24 -8.64
C VAL A 633 -8.72 11.69 -7.19
N ASP A 634 -8.02 12.77 -6.90
CA ASP A 634 -8.04 13.43 -5.60
C ASP A 634 -8.03 14.95 -5.75
N ILE A 635 -8.70 15.66 -4.87
CA ILE A 635 -8.71 17.12 -4.87
C ILE A 635 -7.36 17.71 -4.42
N ASN A 636 -6.62 16.98 -3.58
CA ASN A 636 -5.36 17.42 -3.02
C ASN A 636 -4.18 16.96 -3.91
N PRO A 637 -3.38 17.89 -4.46
CA PRO A 637 -2.25 17.55 -5.33
C PRO A 637 -1.17 16.74 -4.60
N ASN A 638 -1.03 16.89 -3.28
CA ASN A 638 -0.07 16.12 -2.50
C ASN A 638 -0.51 14.65 -2.36
N SER A 639 -1.82 14.39 -2.19
CA SER A 639 -2.37 13.03 -2.20
C SER A 639 -2.09 12.32 -3.52
N VAL A 640 -2.34 13.01 -4.65
CA VAL A 640 -2.02 12.52 -6.00
C VAL A 640 -0.54 12.14 -6.13
N LYS A 641 0.38 13.01 -5.66
CA LYS A 641 1.84 12.73 -5.67
C LYS A 641 2.19 11.49 -4.84
N ILE A 642 1.57 11.31 -3.68
CA ILE A 642 1.80 10.14 -2.82
C ILE A 642 1.26 8.87 -3.47
N CYS A 643 0.07 8.91 -4.07
CA CYS A 643 -0.49 7.78 -4.81
C CYS A 643 0.42 7.35 -5.96
N ARG A 644 0.91 8.30 -6.77
CA ARG A 644 1.88 8.03 -7.85
C ARG A 644 3.16 7.42 -7.29
N LEU A 645 3.70 7.97 -6.20
CA LEU A 645 4.88 7.43 -5.51
C LEU A 645 4.64 5.99 -5.04
N ARG A 646 3.50 5.69 -4.43
CA ARG A 646 3.19 4.35 -3.92
C ARG A 646 3.14 3.32 -5.04
N LEU A 647 2.50 3.66 -6.17
CA LEU A 647 2.46 2.80 -7.36
C LEU A 647 3.85 2.61 -7.98
N TRP A 648 4.67 3.66 -8.06
CA TRP A 648 6.06 3.52 -8.52
C TRP A 648 6.90 2.64 -7.60
N ILE A 649 6.76 2.75 -6.27
CA ILE A 649 7.48 1.90 -5.34
C ILE A 649 7.06 0.43 -5.51
N GLU A 650 5.76 0.16 -5.67
CA GLU A 650 5.26 -1.20 -5.85
C GLU A 650 5.73 -1.84 -7.16
N LEU A 651 5.89 -1.04 -8.22
CA LEU A 651 6.49 -1.48 -9.48
C LEU A 651 8.01 -1.66 -9.34
N LEU A 652 8.68 -0.73 -8.64
CA LEU A 652 10.11 -0.74 -8.39
C LEU A 652 10.55 -2.03 -7.67
N LYS A 653 9.72 -2.63 -6.79
CA LYS A 653 9.99 -3.93 -6.16
C LYS A 653 10.37 -5.03 -7.18
N ASN A 654 9.81 -4.97 -8.38
CA ASN A 654 10.07 -5.92 -9.45
C ASN A 654 10.96 -5.37 -10.57
N ALA A 655 11.66 -4.24 -10.36
CA ALA A 655 12.59 -3.72 -11.37
C ALA A 655 13.64 -4.78 -11.73
N TYR A 656 14.00 -4.83 -13.01
CA TYR A 656 14.92 -5.84 -13.56
C TYR A 656 15.95 -5.19 -14.49
N TYR A 657 17.05 -5.91 -14.69
CA TYR A 657 18.10 -5.51 -15.62
C TYR A 657 17.75 -6.00 -17.02
N THR A 658 17.81 -5.10 -17.99
CA THR A 658 17.31 -5.37 -19.35
C THR A 658 18.33 -6.12 -20.20
N ALA A 659 17.85 -7.02 -21.07
CA ALA A 659 18.72 -7.76 -21.97
C ALA A 659 19.35 -6.84 -23.03
N GLU A 660 18.62 -5.82 -23.49
CA GLU A 660 19.08 -4.84 -24.48
C GLU A 660 20.28 -4.02 -23.98
N SER A 661 20.40 -3.85 -22.66
CA SER A 661 21.51 -3.15 -22.02
C SER A 661 22.67 -4.06 -21.63
N ASP A 662 22.67 -5.33 -22.07
CA ASP A 662 23.62 -6.35 -21.59
C ASP A 662 23.58 -6.47 -20.05
N TYR A 663 22.36 -6.38 -19.48
CA TYR A 663 22.07 -6.44 -18.05
C TYR A 663 22.77 -5.38 -17.19
N LYS A 664 23.07 -4.20 -17.78
CA LYS A 664 23.72 -3.08 -17.07
C LYS A 664 22.77 -1.99 -16.60
N GLN A 665 21.61 -1.87 -17.24
CA GLN A 665 20.61 -0.84 -16.92
C GLN A 665 19.31 -1.47 -16.43
N LEU A 666 18.71 -0.83 -15.44
CA LEU A 666 17.37 -1.16 -14.97
C LEU A 666 16.32 -0.66 -15.97
N GLU A 667 15.24 -1.42 -16.11
CA GLU A 667 14.07 -1.03 -16.91
C GLU A 667 13.48 0.30 -16.41
N THR A 668 13.06 1.14 -17.35
CA THR A 668 12.49 2.46 -17.04
C THR A 668 11.08 2.36 -16.47
N LEU A 669 10.71 3.31 -15.61
CA LEU A 669 9.38 3.36 -15.02
C LEU A 669 8.38 4.05 -15.96
N PRO A 670 7.10 3.64 -15.95
CA PRO A 670 6.07 4.23 -16.78
C PRO A 670 5.60 5.60 -16.28
N ASN A 671 4.89 6.31 -17.16
CA ASN A 671 4.25 7.59 -16.88
C ASN A 671 2.87 7.39 -16.23
N ILE A 672 2.86 7.21 -14.90
CA ILE A 672 1.64 6.94 -14.10
C ILE A 672 0.78 8.22 -13.94
N ASP A 673 1.34 9.39 -14.21
CA ASP A 673 0.71 10.71 -14.03
C ASP A 673 -0.58 10.90 -14.83
N ILE A 674 -0.75 10.16 -15.92
CA ILE A 674 -1.93 10.26 -16.78
C ILE A 674 -3.16 9.51 -16.24
N ASN A 675 -2.98 8.55 -15.32
CA ASN A 675 -4.10 7.79 -14.74
C ASN A 675 -4.51 8.31 -13.35
N ILE A 676 -3.58 8.95 -12.63
CA ILE A 676 -3.84 9.51 -11.29
C ILE A 676 -3.83 11.03 -11.39
N LYS A 677 -4.99 11.67 -11.17
CA LYS A 677 -5.20 13.10 -11.49
C LYS A 677 -5.67 13.93 -10.33
N CYS A 678 -5.31 15.21 -10.37
CA CYS A 678 -5.77 16.20 -9.41
C CYS A 678 -7.07 16.84 -9.90
N GLY A 679 -8.10 16.88 -9.06
CA GLY A 679 -9.38 17.53 -9.35
C GLY A 679 -10.47 17.13 -8.37
N ASN A 680 -11.52 17.93 -8.31
CA ASN A 680 -12.72 17.63 -7.55
C ASN A 680 -13.63 16.70 -8.35
N SER A 681 -13.66 15.43 -7.97
CA SER A 681 -14.43 14.37 -8.62
C SER A 681 -15.95 14.56 -8.60
N LEU A 682 -16.47 15.40 -7.70
CA LEU A 682 -17.90 15.73 -7.58
C LEU A 682 -18.32 16.96 -8.38
N LEU A 683 -17.37 17.72 -8.93
CA LEU A 683 -17.65 18.90 -9.73
C LEU A 683 -17.32 18.63 -11.19
N HIS A 684 -18.27 18.93 -12.06
CA HIS A 684 -18.10 18.89 -13.51
C HIS A 684 -18.86 20.06 -14.13
N ARG A 685 -18.30 20.60 -15.20
CA ARG A 685 -18.95 21.62 -16.02
C ARG A 685 -19.92 21.00 -17.02
N PHE A 686 -19.62 19.78 -17.48
CA PHE A 686 -20.38 19.08 -18.51
C PHE A 686 -20.88 17.74 -17.98
N ASP A 687 -22.15 17.43 -18.20
CA ASP A 687 -22.74 16.19 -17.70
C ASP A 687 -22.15 14.98 -18.44
N LEU A 688 -22.11 13.83 -17.76
CA LEU A 688 -21.62 12.58 -18.35
C LEU A 688 -22.42 12.16 -19.59
N THR A 689 -23.68 12.58 -19.69
CA THR A 689 -24.61 12.26 -20.78
C THR A 689 -24.56 13.21 -21.97
N ASP A 690 -23.89 14.36 -21.86
CA ASP A 690 -23.82 15.35 -22.96
C ASP A 690 -23.14 14.73 -24.20
N SER A 691 -23.56 14.99 -25.43
CA SER A 691 -22.91 14.32 -26.57
C SER A 691 -21.65 15.06 -27.04
N ILE A 692 -20.46 14.47 -26.85
CA ILE A 692 -19.19 14.97 -27.41
C ILE A 692 -19.06 14.62 -28.91
N LYS A 693 -19.94 13.75 -29.46
CA LYS A 693 -19.91 13.31 -30.87
C LYS A 693 -19.94 14.47 -31.87
N SER A 694 -20.75 15.50 -31.60
CA SER A 694 -20.84 16.68 -32.47
C SER A 694 -19.57 17.53 -32.40
N VAL A 695 -18.92 17.59 -31.24
CA VAL A 695 -17.67 18.30 -31.00
C VAL A 695 -16.49 17.60 -31.70
N LEU A 696 -16.43 16.27 -31.61
CA LEU A 696 -15.40 15.47 -32.29
C LEU A 696 -15.46 15.59 -33.81
N LYS A 697 -16.67 15.62 -34.37
CA LYS A 697 -16.88 15.80 -35.82
C LYS A 697 -16.41 17.18 -36.32
N GLU A 698 -16.68 18.25 -35.57
CA GLU A 698 -16.31 19.61 -35.96
C GLU A 698 -14.82 19.90 -35.76
N THR A 699 -14.22 19.34 -34.72
CA THR A 699 -12.78 19.46 -34.45
C THR A 699 -11.91 18.56 -35.32
N GLY A 700 -12.50 17.54 -35.96
CA GLY A 700 -11.78 16.51 -36.73
C GLY A 700 -10.98 15.53 -35.87
N ILE A 701 -11.14 15.57 -34.54
CA ILE A 701 -10.44 14.70 -33.59
C ILE A 701 -11.23 13.41 -33.42
N SER A 702 -10.61 12.26 -33.66
CA SER A 702 -11.21 10.96 -33.32
C SER A 702 -10.80 10.51 -31.91
N ILE A 703 -11.72 9.85 -31.19
CA ILE A 703 -11.39 9.23 -29.88
C ILE A 703 -10.27 8.19 -30.02
N GLY A 704 -10.21 7.48 -31.15
CA GLY A 704 -9.10 6.57 -31.45
C GLY A 704 -7.74 7.28 -31.50
N GLN A 705 -7.65 8.45 -32.14
CA GLN A 705 -6.43 9.26 -32.11
C GLN A 705 -6.09 9.71 -30.69
N TYR A 706 -7.09 10.15 -29.91
CA TYR A 706 -6.86 10.59 -28.54
C TYR A 706 -6.34 9.45 -27.65
N ARG A 707 -6.98 8.28 -27.68
CA ARG A 707 -6.49 7.08 -26.97
C ARG A 707 -5.10 6.66 -27.43
N ASN A 708 -4.83 6.72 -28.72
CA ASN A 708 -3.51 6.39 -29.24
C ASN A 708 -2.45 7.39 -28.76
N ALA A 709 -2.75 8.68 -28.67
CA ALA A 709 -1.85 9.68 -28.11
C ALA A 709 -1.58 9.42 -26.62
N VAL A 710 -2.63 9.13 -25.84
CA VAL A 710 -2.50 8.74 -24.42
C VAL A 710 -1.68 7.46 -24.24
N ASN A 711 -1.95 6.43 -25.04
CA ASN A 711 -1.20 5.17 -25.00
C ASN A 711 0.27 5.35 -25.41
N LYS A 712 0.55 6.20 -26.39
CA LYS A 712 1.94 6.55 -26.75
C LYS A 712 2.61 7.30 -25.62
N TYR A 713 1.93 8.25 -24.97
CA TYR A 713 2.49 8.99 -23.84
C TYR A 713 2.86 8.06 -22.67
N LYS A 714 1.99 7.09 -22.35
CA LYS A 714 2.25 6.06 -21.33
C LYS A 714 3.55 5.29 -21.59
N ASN A 715 3.83 4.99 -22.86
CA ASN A 715 4.97 4.20 -23.30
C ASN A 715 6.20 5.01 -23.75
N ALA A 716 6.12 6.34 -23.79
CA ALA A 716 7.17 7.20 -24.31
C ALA A 716 8.47 7.05 -23.50
N GLN A 717 9.56 6.72 -24.19
CA GLN A 717 10.85 6.39 -23.58
C GLN A 717 11.78 7.60 -23.41
N ASP A 718 11.47 8.72 -24.08
CA ASP A 718 12.25 9.93 -23.99
C ASP A 718 11.38 11.17 -23.70
N LYS A 719 12.04 12.20 -23.18
CA LYS A 719 11.37 13.43 -22.71
C LYS A 719 10.84 14.30 -23.86
N ALA A 720 11.48 14.28 -25.03
CA ALA A 720 11.06 15.11 -26.15
C ALA A 720 9.74 14.58 -26.73
N GLU A 721 9.65 13.26 -26.94
CA GLU A 721 8.43 12.57 -27.35
C GLU A 721 7.30 12.83 -26.35
N LYS A 722 7.58 12.74 -25.04
CA LYS A 722 6.58 13.07 -24.01
C LYS A 722 6.05 14.48 -24.11
N TRP A 723 6.94 15.47 -24.27
CA TRP A 723 6.52 16.86 -24.33
C TRP A 723 5.68 17.15 -25.57
N GLU A 724 6.05 16.56 -26.72
CA GLU A 724 5.24 16.64 -27.94
C GLU A 724 3.85 16.01 -27.73
N LEU A 725 3.79 14.80 -27.15
CA LEU A 725 2.54 14.10 -26.89
C LEU A 725 1.68 14.82 -25.84
N ASP A 726 2.26 15.35 -24.77
CA ASP A 726 1.56 16.12 -23.74
C ASP A 726 0.98 17.42 -24.33
N SER A 727 1.75 18.12 -25.17
CA SER A 727 1.27 19.29 -25.91
C SER A 727 0.08 18.94 -26.81
N ILE A 728 0.14 17.83 -27.54
CA ILE A 728 -0.96 17.33 -28.37
C ILE A 728 -2.19 17.00 -27.49
N ILE A 729 -1.99 16.31 -26.36
CA ILE A 729 -3.05 15.95 -25.43
C ILE A 729 -3.70 17.20 -24.85
N ALA A 730 -2.90 18.18 -24.41
CA ALA A 730 -3.38 19.47 -23.89
C ALA A 730 -4.15 20.26 -24.94
N GLU A 731 -3.69 20.28 -26.20
CA GLU A 731 -4.39 20.90 -27.32
C GLU A 731 -5.75 20.22 -27.57
N ILE A 732 -5.79 18.89 -27.59
CA ILE A 732 -7.03 18.11 -27.73
C ILE A 732 -8.00 18.47 -26.59
N LYS A 733 -7.54 18.45 -25.33
CA LYS A 733 -8.37 18.77 -24.16
C LYS A 733 -8.90 20.21 -24.21
N SER A 734 -8.06 21.17 -24.61
CA SER A 734 -8.44 22.58 -24.74
C SER A 734 -9.52 22.77 -25.81
N LYS A 735 -9.35 22.14 -26.98
CA LYS A 735 -10.35 22.15 -28.06
C LYS A 735 -11.67 21.52 -27.63
N LEU A 736 -11.63 20.34 -27.00
CA LEU A 736 -12.82 19.67 -26.46
C LEU A 736 -13.53 20.58 -25.44
N THR A 737 -12.81 21.14 -24.47
CA THR A 737 -13.37 22.00 -23.43
C THR A 737 -14.03 23.25 -24.01
N THR A 738 -13.38 23.89 -24.99
CA THR A 738 -13.88 25.11 -25.66
C THR A 738 -15.16 24.82 -26.42
N GLU A 739 -15.19 23.75 -27.23
CA GLU A 739 -16.34 23.40 -28.06
C GLU A 739 -17.53 22.89 -27.26
N ILE A 740 -17.29 22.07 -26.22
CA ILE A 740 -18.37 21.65 -25.32
C ILE A 740 -18.94 22.89 -24.60
N GLY A 741 -18.08 23.84 -24.19
CA GLY A 741 -18.50 25.12 -23.62
C GLY A 741 -19.31 26.00 -24.57
N ALA A 742 -19.06 25.94 -25.88
CA ALA A 742 -19.83 26.66 -26.89
C ALA A 742 -21.24 26.06 -27.09
N LYS A 743 -21.38 24.74 -26.89
CA LYS A 743 -22.63 23.98 -27.05
C LYS A 743 -23.45 23.82 -25.77
N ASP A 744 -23.00 24.36 -24.64
CA ASP A 744 -23.75 24.42 -23.40
C ASP A 744 -25.18 24.97 -23.65
N PRO A 745 -26.25 24.25 -23.25
CA PRO A 745 -27.64 24.68 -23.45
C PRO A 745 -27.93 26.10 -22.94
N LYS A 746 -27.30 26.52 -21.84
CA LYS A 746 -27.44 27.88 -21.28
C LYS A 746 -26.71 28.91 -22.15
N LYS A 747 -25.59 28.55 -22.77
CA LYS A 747 -24.84 29.42 -23.70
C LYS A 747 -25.60 29.59 -25.01
N LEU A 748 -26.19 28.51 -25.53
CA LEU A 748 -27.08 28.55 -26.67
C LEU A 748 -28.34 29.39 -26.38
N ARG A 749 -28.91 29.26 -25.18
CA ARG A 749 -30.03 30.10 -24.73
C ARG A 749 -29.63 31.58 -24.64
N LEU A 750 -28.46 31.89 -24.08
CA LEU A 750 -27.92 33.25 -24.05
C LEU A 750 -27.77 33.82 -25.47
N ASN A 751 -27.18 33.06 -26.40
CA ASN A 751 -27.02 33.48 -27.79
C ASN A 751 -28.37 33.69 -28.48
N LYS A 752 -29.36 32.81 -28.24
CA LYS A 752 -30.74 32.98 -28.74
C LYS A 752 -31.39 34.25 -28.19
N ARG A 753 -31.24 34.54 -26.89
CA ARG A 753 -31.78 35.75 -26.27
C ARG A 753 -31.07 37.02 -26.76
N ARG A 754 -29.76 36.97 -26.96
CA ARG A 754 -29.00 38.07 -27.60
C ARG A 754 -29.49 38.33 -29.02
N ALA A 755 -29.69 37.28 -29.82
CA ALA A 755 -30.28 37.41 -31.16
C ALA A 755 -31.71 37.96 -31.12
N GLU A 756 -32.53 37.51 -30.16
CA GLU A 756 -33.87 38.06 -29.93
C GLU A 756 -33.82 39.55 -29.55
N LEU A 757 -32.90 39.96 -28.68
CA LEU A 757 -32.71 41.35 -28.29
C LEU A 757 -32.28 42.21 -29.49
N VAL A 758 -31.33 41.72 -30.31
CA VAL A 758 -30.90 42.41 -31.54
C VAL A 758 -32.09 42.59 -32.50
N ASN A 759 -32.90 41.56 -32.70
CA ASN A 759 -34.10 41.64 -33.54
C ASN A 759 -35.17 42.58 -32.97
N LEU A 760 -35.35 42.61 -31.65
CA LEU A 760 -36.30 43.50 -30.98
C LEU A 760 -35.86 44.97 -31.08
N LEU A 761 -34.55 45.24 -31.10
CA LEU A 761 -33.96 46.58 -31.21
C LEU A 761 -33.69 47.03 -32.65
N ALA A 762 -33.92 46.18 -33.64
CA ALA A 762 -33.77 46.52 -35.05
C ALA A 762 -34.75 47.63 -35.46
N PRO A 763 -34.36 48.53 -36.38
CA PRO A 763 -35.22 49.63 -36.81
C PRO A 763 -36.52 49.11 -37.43
N GLN A 764 -37.66 49.56 -36.90
CA GLN A 764 -38.99 49.19 -37.39
C GLN A 764 -39.45 50.11 -38.51
N LEU A 765 -40.07 49.54 -39.55
CA LEU A 765 -40.60 50.29 -40.71
C LEU A 765 -41.91 51.05 -40.42
N PHE A 766 -42.58 50.80 -39.29
CA PHE A 766 -43.90 51.38 -38.95
C PHE A 766 -43.95 51.84 -37.48
N GLU A 767 -44.75 52.87 -37.19
CA GLU A 767 -44.96 53.38 -35.83
C GLU A 767 -45.88 52.47 -35.01
N MET A 768 -45.45 52.13 -33.80
CA MET A 768 -46.19 51.27 -32.86
C MET A 768 -47.23 52.07 -32.07
N SER A 769 -48.39 51.47 -31.76
CA SER A 769 -49.38 52.07 -30.86
C SER A 769 -48.89 52.13 -29.40
N LYS A 770 -49.51 52.98 -28.57
CA LYS A 770 -49.15 53.11 -27.13
C LYS A 770 -49.25 51.80 -26.33
N LYS A 771 -50.16 50.90 -26.71
CA LYS A 771 -50.31 49.59 -26.06
C LYS A 771 -49.19 48.64 -26.49
N GLU A 772 -48.89 48.62 -27.78
CA GLU A 772 -47.79 47.82 -28.35
C GLU A 772 -46.42 48.28 -27.84
N GLN A 773 -46.18 49.59 -27.69
CA GLN A 773 -44.96 50.12 -27.07
C GLN A 773 -44.77 49.60 -25.64
N LYS A 774 -45.84 49.55 -24.85
CA LYS A 774 -45.77 49.09 -23.45
C LYS A 774 -45.48 47.59 -23.35
N ASP A 775 -46.09 46.79 -24.22
CA ASP A 775 -45.86 45.34 -24.26
C ASP A 775 -44.49 44.99 -24.86
N TRP A 776 -44.02 45.75 -25.85
CA TRP A 776 -42.68 45.65 -26.41
C TRP A 776 -41.61 46.00 -25.37
N GLN A 777 -41.78 47.10 -24.63
CA GLN A 777 -40.85 47.49 -23.58
C GLN A 777 -40.73 46.42 -22.49
N LYS A 778 -41.86 45.86 -22.03
CA LYS A 778 -41.85 44.74 -21.07
C LYS A 778 -41.08 43.53 -21.59
N ARG A 779 -41.21 43.21 -22.88
CA ARG A 779 -40.50 42.08 -23.49
C ARG A 779 -39.01 42.34 -23.60
N VAL A 780 -38.61 43.57 -23.97
CA VAL A 780 -37.20 43.99 -23.98
C VAL A 780 -36.61 43.91 -22.58
N ASP A 781 -37.30 44.41 -21.56
CA ASP A 781 -36.82 44.40 -20.18
C ASP A 781 -36.71 42.96 -19.63
N ALA A 782 -37.66 42.08 -19.95
CA ALA A 782 -37.60 40.66 -19.57
C ALA A 782 -36.42 39.94 -20.25
N VAL A 783 -36.20 40.15 -21.55
CA VAL A 783 -35.07 39.55 -22.28
C VAL A 783 -33.74 40.09 -21.78
N LYS A 784 -33.63 41.41 -21.51
CA LYS A 784 -32.43 42.01 -20.91
C LYS A 784 -32.13 41.45 -19.53
N LYS A 785 -33.17 41.26 -18.70
CA LYS A 785 -33.01 40.64 -17.38
C LYS A 785 -32.50 39.21 -17.48
N GLU A 786 -33.09 38.40 -18.37
CA GLU A 786 -32.66 37.01 -18.58
C GLU A 786 -31.23 36.94 -19.16
N ILE A 787 -30.86 37.86 -20.05
CA ILE A 787 -29.48 38.00 -20.54
C ILE A 787 -28.54 38.34 -19.39
N ALA A 788 -28.87 39.32 -18.53
CA ALA A 788 -28.04 39.71 -17.39
C ALA A 788 -27.87 38.57 -16.37
N GLU A 789 -28.92 37.78 -16.11
CA GLU A 789 -28.84 36.59 -15.25
C GLU A 789 -27.93 35.51 -15.86
N LEU A 790 -28.05 35.24 -17.16
CA LEU A 790 -27.20 34.27 -17.87
C LEU A 790 -25.75 34.77 -18.02
N GLU A 791 -25.54 36.06 -18.26
CA GLU A 791 -24.21 36.68 -18.32
C GLU A 791 -23.54 36.67 -16.96
N SER A 792 -24.26 37.01 -15.88
CA SER A 792 -23.75 36.89 -14.51
C SER A 792 -23.42 35.43 -14.18
N TYR A 793 -24.23 34.46 -14.60
CA TYR A 793 -23.91 33.04 -14.46
C TYR A 793 -22.61 32.67 -15.19
N PHE A 794 -22.42 33.11 -16.45
CA PHE A 794 -21.18 32.84 -17.19
C PHE A 794 -19.98 33.66 -16.72
N GLU A 795 -20.17 34.86 -16.17
CA GLU A 795 -19.12 35.66 -15.52
C GLU A 795 -18.68 35.03 -14.19
N GLU A 796 -19.59 34.48 -13.38
CA GLU A 796 -19.23 33.71 -12.17
C GLU A 796 -18.41 32.45 -12.53
N ILE A 797 -18.75 31.81 -13.65
CA ILE A 797 -17.98 30.67 -14.19
C ILE A 797 -16.61 31.12 -14.70
N ASN A 798 -16.56 32.16 -15.54
CA ASN A 798 -15.33 32.65 -16.17
C ASN A 798 -14.40 33.36 -15.18
N SER A 799 -14.94 33.93 -14.10
CA SER A 799 -14.16 34.52 -12.99
C SER A 799 -13.56 33.46 -12.06
N ASN A 800 -13.62 32.18 -12.44
CA ASN A 800 -12.83 31.10 -11.86
C ASN A 800 -13.15 30.80 -10.38
N LYS A 801 -14.37 31.06 -9.89
CA LYS A 801 -14.73 30.74 -8.49
C LYS A 801 -15.49 29.43 -8.27
N ILE A 802 -16.31 28.99 -9.23
CA ILE A 802 -17.25 27.88 -9.02
C ILE A 802 -16.68 26.53 -9.49
N TYR A 803 -16.00 26.51 -10.64
CA TYR A 803 -15.49 25.29 -11.28
C TYR A 803 -13.96 25.20 -11.26
N LEU A 804 -13.29 26.03 -10.46
CA LEU A 804 -11.85 25.95 -10.29
C LEU A 804 -11.50 24.58 -9.68
N GLY A 805 -10.80 23.76 -10.45
CA GLY A 805 -10.47 22.38 -10.05
C GLY A 805 -11.59 21.36 -10.28
N ALA A 806 -12.65 21.66 -11.02
CA ALA A 806 -13.64 20.66 -11.46
C ALA A 806 -12.96 19.58 -12.32
N PHE A 807 -13.42 18.34 -12.20
CA PHE A 807 -12.84 17.19 -12.88
C PHE A 807 -13.74 16.68 -14.02
N GLU A 808 -13.34 16.98 -15.26
CA GLU A 808 -14.07 16.56 -16.46
C GLU A 808 -13.75 15.11 -16.83
N TRP A 809 -14.40 14.15 -16.18
CA TRP A 809 -14.18 12.70 -16.34
C TRP A 809 -13.98 12.23 -17.80
N ARG A 810 -14.77 12.78 -18.73
CA ARG A 810 -14.77 12.40 -20.15
C ARG A 810 -13.60 12.97 -20.95
N ILE A 811 -13.10 14.11 -20.53
CA ILE A 811 -11.94 14.76 -21.15
C ILE A 811 -10.67 14.18 -20.54
N GLU A 812 -10.69 13.91 -19.24
CA GLU A 812 -9.53 13.41 -18.54
C GLU A 812 -9.28 11.92 -18.78
N PHE A 813 -10.31 11.06 -18.90
CA PHE A 813 -10.11 9.63 -19.13
C PHE A 813 -10.76 9.17 -20.44
N PRO A 814 -10.04 9.20 -21.58
CA PRO A 814 -10.59 8.72 -22.86
C PRO A 814 -10.84 7.19 -22.90
N GLU A 815 -10.25 6.43 -21.99
CA GLU A 815 -10.40 4.97 -21.85
C GLU A 815 -11.84 4.57 -21.50
N VAL A 816 -12.57 5.46 -20.81
CA VAL A 816 -13.98 5.24 -20.42
C VAL A 816 -14.98 5.87 -21.40
N LEU A 817 -14.55 6.11 -22.64
CA LEU A 817 -15.44 6.47 -23.75
C LEU A 817 -15.70 5.26 -24.66
N ASP A 818 -16.63 5.36 -25.62
CA ASP A 818 -16.67 4.49 -26.80
C ASP A 818 -16.07 5.19 -28.03
N ALA A 819 -16.11 4.55 -29.20
CA ALA A 819 -15.60 5.14 -30.45
C ALA A 819 -16.37 6.39 -30.89
N ASP A 820 -17.62 6.54 -30.43
CA ASP A 820 -18.51 7.65 -30.73
C ASP A 820 -18.40 8.80 -29.70
N GLY A 821 -17.60 8.64 -28.64
CA GLY A 821 -17.42 9.62 -27.56
C GLY A 821 -18.49 9.58 -26.47
N ASN A 822 -19.29 8.51 -26.40
CA ASN A 822 -20.23 8.29 -25.30
C ASN A 822 -19.48 7.73 -24.09
N PHE A 823 -19.91 8.12 -22.88
CA PHE A 823 -19.32 7.63 -21.65
C PHE A 823 -19.80 6.20 -21.37
N ILE A 824 -18.86 5.25 -21.27
CA ILE A 824 -19.16 3.85 -20.96
C ILE A 824 -19.03 3.55 -19.47
N GLY A 825 -18.20 4.30 -18.74
CA GLY A 825 -17.93 4.10 -17.31
C GLY A 825 -16.81 3.10 -16.99
N PHE A 826 -16.71 2.75 -15.71
CA PHE A 826 -15.72 1.83 -15.12
C PHE A 826 -16.33 0.46 -14.81
N ASP A 827 -15.50 -0.59 -14.78
CA ASP A 827 -15.95 -1.95 -14.39
C ASP A 827 -16.09 -2.04 -12.85
N CYS A 828 -15.25 -1.30 -12.11
CA CYS A 828 -15.28 -1.22 -10.66
C CYS A 828 -15.01 0.22 -10.18
N VAL A 829 -15.76 0.68 -9.19
CA VAL A 829 -15.47 1.91 -8.45
C VAL A 829 -15.31 1.53 -6.98
N ILE A 830 -14.14 1.81 -6.41
CA ILE A 830 -13.74 1.38 -5.07
C ILE A 830 -12.99 2.50 -4.36
N GLY A 831 -13.20 2.65 -3.05
CA GLY A 831 -12.50 3.67 -2.28
C GLY A 831 -13.06 3.88 -0.87
N ASN A 832 -12.49 4.85 -0.16
CA ASN A 832 -13.00 5.34 1.12
C ASN A 832 -13.32 6.83 0.99
N PRO A 833 -14.59 7.18 0.64
CA PRO A 833 -14.99 8.57 0.51
C PRO A 833 -14.79 9.38 1.80
N PRO A 834 -14.61 10.71 1.71
CA PRO A 834 -14.46 11.57 2.88
C PRO A 834 -15.74 11.63 3.73
N TYR A 835 -15.59 11.74 5.05
CA TYR A 835 -16.68 11.87 6.03
C TYR A 835 -16.78 13.32 6.52
N ILE A 836 -17.49 14.15 5.78
CA ILE A 836 -17.62 15.59 6.02
C ILE A 836 -19.08 15.98 5.92
N GLN A 837 -19.60 16.59 6.99
CA GLN A 837 -20.94 17.16 6.96
C GLN A 837 -20.99 18.37 6.03
N LEU A 838 -21.88 18.35 5.03
CA LEU A 838 -22.00 19.40 4.01
C LEU A 838 -22.22 20.79 4.63
N GLN A 839 -23.00 20.89 5.71
CA GLN A 839 -23.23 22.15 6.44
C GLN A 839 -21.93 22.82 6.97
N SER A 840 -20.88 22.04 7.24
CA SER A 840 -19.60 22.56 7.76
C SER A 840 -18.71 23.15 6.66
N MET A 841 -19.03 22.92 5.39
CA MET A 841 -18.24 23.37 4.24
C MET A 841 -18.58 24.79 3.76
N GLY A 842 -19.58 25.45 4.35
CA GLY A 842 -19.94 26.83 4.00
C GLY A 842 -20.32 26.97 2.52
N THR A 843 -19.58 27.82 1.79
CA THR A 843 -19.81 28.15 0.38
C THR A 843 -19.59 26.97 -0.58
N ASP A 844 -18.71 26.03 -0.23
CA ASP A 844 -18.42 24.89 -1.10
C ASP A 844 -19.62 23.94 -1.21
N ALA A 845 -20.40 23.83 -0.14
CA ALA A 845 -21.66 23.09 -0.17
C ALA A 845 -22.73 23.78 -1.03
N ASP A 846 -22.69 25.11 -1.20
CA ASP A 846 -23.58 25.83 -2.11
C ASP A 846 -23.22 25.53 -3.58
N VAL A 847 -21.93 25.33 -3.85
CA VAL A 847 -21.45 24.89 -5.17
C VAL A 847 -21.92 23.47 -5.47
N LEU A 848 -21.81 22.55 -4.51
CA LEU A 848 -22.30 21.17 -4.65
C LEU A 848 -23.82 21.09 -4.85
N GLU A 849 -24.60 21.99 -4.25
CA GLU A 849 -26.05 22.07 -4.48
C GLU A 849 -26.37 22.37 -5.95
N ARG A 850 -25.57 23.22 -6.60
CA ARG A 850 -25.74 23.59 -8.02
C ARG A 850 -25.52 22.42 -8.97
N MET A 851 -24.85 21.35 -8.52
CA MET A 851 -24.66 20.10 -9.28
C MET A 851 -25.94 19.24 -9.34
N LYS A 852 -26.95 19.54 -8.51
CA LYS A 852 -28.26 18.86 -8.51
C LYS A 852 -28.22 17.34 -8.32
N TYR A 853 -27.28 16.86 -7.51
CA TYR A 853 -27.29 15.47 -7.03
C TYR A 853 -28.61 15.16 -6.32
N LYS A 854 -29.21 14.00 -6.62
CA LYS A 854 -30.45 13.54 -5.97
C LYS A 854 -30.25 13.27 -4.48
N THR A 855 -29.04 12.88 -4.08
CA THR A 855 -28.68 12.59 -2.69
C THR A 855 -28.24 13.83 -1.92
N TYR A 856 -28.20 15.01 -2.54
CA TYR A 856 -27.80 16.24 -1.84
C TYR A 856 -28.83 16.63 -0.76
N VAL A 857 -28.36 16.68 0.47
CA VAL A 857 -29.08 17.26 1.61
C VAL A 857 -28.06 18.09 2.39
N ARG A 858 -28.35 19.36 2.67
CA ARG A 858 -27.40 20.26 3.36
C ARG A 858 -26.91 19.72 4.71
N THR A 859 -27.77 18.98 5.42
CA THR A 859 -27.47 18.32 6.70
C THR A 859 -26.85 16.92 6.54
N GLY A 860 -26.70 16.43 5.31
CA GLY A 860 -26.11 15.13 4.98
C GLY A 860 -24.58 15.16 4.94
N ASP A 861 -24.01 13.99 4.77
CA ASP A 861 -22.56 13.79 4.61
C ASP A 861 -22.17 13.76 3.12
N ILE A 862 -20.97 14.24 2.81
CA ILE A 862 -20.46 14.30 1.44
C ILE A 862 -20.31 12.91 0.80
N TYR A 863 -20.08 11.84 1.58
CA TYR A 863 -19.96 10.49 1.02
C TYR A 863 -21.23 10.05 0.26
N CYS A 864 -22.41 10.60 0.58
CA CYS A 864 -23.64 10.34 -0.15
C CYS A 864 -23.57 10.81 -1.61
N LEU A 865 -22.87 11.91 -1.87
CA LEU A 865 -22.62 12.42 -3.21
C LEU A 865 -21.64 11.51 -3.96
N PHE A 866 -20.63 10.98 -3.26
CA PHE A 866 -19.71 10.00 -3.83
C PHE A 866 -20.40 8.69 -4.22
N TYR A 867 -21.42 8.23 -3.47
CA TYR A 867 -22.23 7.07 -3.87
C TYR A 867 -23.00 7.33 -5.16
N GLU A 868 -23.68 8.48 -5.27
CA GLU A 868 -24.40 8.83 -6.50
C GLU A 868 -23.43 8.97 -7.68
N GLN A 869 -22.32 9.66 -7.49
CA GLN A 869 -21.30 9.81 -8.52
C GLN A 869 -20.67 8.48 -8.89
N GLY A 870 -20.35 7.62 -7.92
CA GLY A 870 -19.82 6.28 -8.16
C GLY A 870 -20.77 5.42 -9.00
N MET A 871 -22.07 5.47 -8.72
CA MET A 871 -23.09 4.81 -9.56
C MET A 871 -23.14 5.38 -10.98
N ASN A 872 -23.02 6.71 -11.14
CA ASN A 872 -22.98 7.35 -12.45
C ASN A 872 -21.73 7.02 -13.26
N LEU A 873 -20.63 6.69 -12.58
CA LEU A 873 -19.34 6.33 -13.18
C LEU A 873 -19.27 4.86 -13.61
N LEU A 874 -20.18 3.99 -13.17
CA LEU A 874 -20.12 2.55 -13.45
C LEU A 874 -20.71 2.16 -14.80
N LYS A 875 -20.14 1.11 -15.40
CA LYS A 875 -20.77 0.34 -16.49
C LYS A 875 -22.02 -0.37 -15.98
N PRO A 876 -22.96 -0.76 -16.87
CA PRO A 876 -24.01 -1.71 -16.51
C PRO A 876 -23.42 -2.98 -15.87
N ASN A 877 -23.97 -3.38 -14.73
CA ASN A 877 -23.49 -4.49 -13.89
C ASN A 877 -22.09 -4.29 -13.28
N GLY A 878 -21.55 -3.08 -13.28
CA GLY A 878 -20.29 -2.77 -12.60
C GLY A 878 -20.40 -2.86 -11.07
N CYS A 879 -19.25 -2.98 -10.39
CA CYS A 879 -19.19 -3.12 -8.94
C CYS A 879 -18.90 -1.78 -8.25
N LEU A 880 -19.74 -1.36 -7.30
CA LEU A 880 -19.46 -0.25 -6.38
C LEU A 880 -19.06 -0.81 -5.01
N CYS A 881 -17.93 -0.39 -4.47
CA CYS A 881 -17.46 -0.82 -3.16
C CYS A 881 -16.87 0.36 -2.36
N TYR A 882 -17.63 0.88 -1.39
CA TYR A 882 -17.18 1.96 -0.51
C TYR A 882 -17.26 1.59 0.96
N ILE A 883 -16.38 2.18 1.76
CA ILE A 883 -16.51 2.21 3.22
C ILE A 883 -17.54 3.29 3.58
N THR A 884 -18.47 2.96 4.48
CA THR A 884 -19.47 3.91 4.99
C THR A 884 -19.87 3.56 6.43
N SER A 885 -20.53 4.50 7.11
CA SER A 885 -20.91 4.45 8.52
C SER A 885 -22.33 3.95 8.76
#